data_AF-A0AAD7UK98-F1
#
_entry.id   AF-A0AAD7UK98-F1
#
_cell.length_a   1.000
_cell.length_b   1.000
_cell.length_c   1.000
_cell.angle_alpha   90.00
_cell.angle_beta   90.00
_cell.angle_gamma   90.00
#
_symmetry.space_group_name_H-M   'P 1'
#
loop_
_entity.id
_entity.type
_entity.pdbx_description
1 polymer ?
#
loop_
_entity_poly.entity_id
_entity_poly.type
_entity_poly.pdbx_seq_one_letter_code
_entity_poly.pdbx_strand_id
1 'polypeptide(L)'
;MDTPAAPAAEAPVPAAMEEDARVAQEKAVLEAAEGMPNFIVRDQMSVMSVPSTEAPPPPEMRATKSSVVGAAPASATTQDDVGATPQATSYEEAEAAAARELASGVNAVRESRTTQDQAVEEEEEEEKGGGVQLVRDFANHPMMDRVQQALIETLRRELERTDLETREKTHALTMEKRRREDLGVELYGFQQQLAKLQLTLESIHGKAGELEEKRAAEEVKARRAREEHAVLKKALGERLNHVTKNQGELDQITETLRQVEKYNEEMQKEIAITKRATYKAEENVGSLEKAKKDQDLYIDSLEERRKVLGETIAVHEAQLEKQRLASKEAHQMLAETGTEMELIAFEKKQLVQQWKASLVQLARRDEALMAATTSLKSARLEVRDLQIEIDGTRREVLSAAGEHEGLIAACEKHRAEEAALSESVRQLAVECEALGAQYTLLQRSMAHTEEEEAKISAEGKQSGDSIEQLSANIQIVTVERQKIEQKIAAARSAQTTVSKAVKNLQKQSAAVNNVTFEKEIEEANLENELARIRVDALNTEAHNDQLHETLDGMLKKLKDQDTLIARYQQEIRQRNDDIEKKMYRVDRLNRKYEKMTANADPGEHVGPLEATIKNLYKERDGVNAECQSLQAAWLADQTKLVYAAQETQDTLDKNAEISARIRILDEKRLQLLKDSAKRTSQISALQTSNKAMRADVARLNELLGKHAAMEQNLSNDTSVMEMEFQSELRELEAKSLQAEQKVVDARAAKTQLLDDVLDLERQVALWEKKIQLERETQAALDPEAGTSEVKAMEIEIHRMKIRLEGLQREQETMISDMERAISKREAITLRFKGKQRPTQVEHTRASLKKQVAYLRRTIQQTAKDASQLSHDIQTRQRDLQELTAKLASATERYGNLEREAARLQAEINGLLYQKQRRSEMQAARDRTATRYLDLERGIARVVTDADAGAVQGEFANASEQNNKIRSVITGLMSQFDYLMEPLERIMRLADDAIQPVITGVADFALGDD
;
A
#
# COMPACT_ATOMS: atom_id res chain seq x y z
N MET A 1 -28.57 -11.45 49.30
CA MET A 1 -27.33 -12.15 48.96
C MET A 1 -26.32 -11.09 48.60
N ASP A 2 -25.20 -11.11 49.30
CA ASP A 2 -23.92 -10.40 49.06
C ASP A 2 -23.99 -8.88 48.80
N THR A 3 -24.16 -8.17 49.92
CA THR A 3 -23.71 -6.79 50.23
C THR A 3 -22.18 -6.63 50.21
N PRO A 4 -21.57 -5.43 50.42
CA PRO A 4 -22.06 -4.02 50.40
C PRO A 4 -21.28 -3.15 49.36
N ALA A 5 -21.58 -1.91 48.94
CA ALA A 5 -22.21 -0.70 49.51
C ALA A 5 -21.26 0.34 50.20
N ALA A 6 -20.73 1.28 49.39
CA ALA A 6 -20.53 2.75 49.63
C ALA A 6 -19.75 3.25 50.90
N PRO A 7 -19.59 4.58 51.20
CA PRO A 7 -19.87 5.83 50.45
C PRO A 7 -18.75 6.93 50.47
N ALA A 8 -19.12 8.15 50.03
CA ALA A 8 -18.60 9.55 50.09
C ALA A 8 -17.53 9.99 51.16
N ALA A 9 -16.97 11.22 51.24
CA ALA A 9 -17.29 12.55 50.67
C ALA A 9 -16.08 13.58 50.76
N GLU A 10 -16.33 14.83 50.30
CA GLU A 10 -15.74 16.13 50.73
C GLU A 10 -14.35 16.64 50.27
N ALA A 11 -14.21 17.98 50.30
CA ALA A 11 -13.14 18.84 49.73
C ALA A 11 -12.32 19.57 50.85
N PRO A 12 -11.31 20.44 50.55
CA PRO A 12 -11.61 21.87 50.28
C PRO A 12 -10.58 22.64 49.37
N VAL A 13 -10.74 23.97 49.31
CA VAL A 13 -10.03 24.98 48.48
C VAL A 13 -9.13 25.89 49.36
N PRO A 14 -8.01 26.45 48.83
CA PRO A 14 -7.81 27.92 48.73
C PRO A 14 -7.24 28.34 47.33
N ALA A 15 -7.57 29.45 46.66
CA ALA A 15 -7.54 30.90 47.00
C ALA A 15 -6.10 31.44 47.24
N ALA A 16 -5.63 32.63 46.80
CA ALA A 16 -6.04 33.66 45.80
C ALA A 16 -4.86 34.67 45.61
N MET A 17 -5.07 35.85 44.97
CA MET A 17 -4.16 37.00 44.68
C MET A 17 -3.48 36.98 43.28
N GLU A 18 -3.63 37.98 42.38
CA GLU A 18 -3.38 39.45 42.43
C GLU A 18 -1.87 39.80 42.45
N GLU A 19 -1.32 40.79 41.72
CA GLU A 19 -1.88 41.85 40.85
C GLU A 19 -0.82 42.39 39.83
N ASP A 20 -1.28 43.24 38.90
CA ASP A 20 -0.64 44.25 38.02
C ASP A 20 0.70 44.93 38.44
N ALA A 21 1.38 45.80 37.65
CA ALA A 21 1.58 46.06 36.20
C ALA A 21 2.45 47.35 36.00
N ARG A 22 2.91 47.64 34.77
CA ARG A 22 3.57 48.91 34.28
C ARG A 22 5.04 49.08 34.75
N VAL A 23 5.97 49.73 34.04
CA VAL A 23 6.02 50.92 33.14
C VAL A 23 7.00 50.62 31.97
N ALA A 24 6.85 50.92 30.68
CA ALA A 24 6.21 51.97 29.86
C ALA A 24 7.12 53.18 29.43
N GLN A 25 7.68 53.07 28.20
CA GLN A 25 8.11 54.17 27.27
C GLN A 25 9.35 55.02 27.68
N GLU A 26 10.11 55.68 26.77
CA GLU A 26 9.93 56.02 25.35
C GLU A 26 11.27 56.26 24.58
N LYS A 27 11.32 56.03 23.24
CA LYS A 27 12.06 56.74 22.14
C LYS A 27 13.60 57.06 22.25
N ALA A 28 14.39 57.14 21.17
CA ALA A 28 14.10 57.14 19.71
C ALA A 28 15.31 56.76 18.80
N VAL A 29 14.99 56.02 17.72
CA VAL A 29 15.36 56.24 16.28
C VAL A 29 16.83 56.25 15.81
N LEU A 30 17.18 55.20 15.02
CA LEU A 30 18.00 55.09 13.79
C LEU A 30 18.67 53.68 13.77
N GLU A 31 18.81 52.92 12.69
CA GLU A 31 18.30 52.94 11.31
C GLU A 31 18.63 51.57 10.65
N ALA A 32 17.79 51.06 9.71
CA ALA A 32 18.05 49.92 8.77
C ALA A 32 18.49 48.53 9.35
N ALA A 33 18.12 47.37 8.80
CA ALA A 33 17.11 46.94 7.82
C ALA A 33 16.88 45.40 7.98
N GLU A 34 16.05 44.80 7.10
CA GLU A 34 15.72 43.36 6.93
C GLU A 34 14.40 42.85 7.57
N GLY A 35 13.76 41.89 6.88
CA GLY A 35 12.63 41.09 7.39
C GLY A 35 11.26 41.33 6.71
N MET A 36 10.87 40.47 5.77
CA MET A 36 9.55 40.46 5.10
C MET A 36 8.38 40.17 6.06
N PRO A 37 7.13 40.48 5.65
CA PRO A 37 6.09 39.45 5.77
C PRO A 37 5.12 39.32 4.58
N ASN A 38 4.83 38.04 4.27
CA ASN A 38 3.60 37.42 3.74
C ASN A 38 2.38 38.25 3.26
N PHE A 39 1.76 37.70 2.18
CA PHE A 39 0.34 37.31 2.01
C PHE A 39 -0.55 37.96 0.89
N ILE A 40 -1.00 37.06 -0.03
CA ILE A 40 -2.22 36.98 -0.89
C ILE A 40 -2.53 37.94 -2.10
N VAL A 41 -2.98 37.31 -3.21
CA VAL A 41 -4.06 37.65 -4.20
C VAL A 41 -3.67 37.91 -5.69
N ARG A 42 -4.21 37.03 -6.57
CA ARG A 42 -4.66 37.13 -8.01
C ARG A 42 -3.94 37.96 -9.11
N ASP A 43 -3.98 37.37 -10.32
CA ASP A 43 -4.19 37.94 -11.69
C ASP A 43 -3.24 39.07 -12.20
N GLN A 44 -2.83 39.17 -13.49
CA GLN A 44 -3.17 38.44 -14.72
C GLN A 44 -2.12 38.66 -15.86
N MET A 45 -2.17 37.79 -16.89
CA MET A 45 -1.74 37.96 -18.31
C MET A 45 -0.27 37.86 -18.82
N SER A 46 -0.12 36.98 -19.83
CA SER A 46 0.85 36.95 -20.96
C SER A 46 2.33 36.62 -20.62
N VAL A 47 3.12 35.83 -21.38
CA VAL A 47 3.35 35.80 -22.85
C VAL A 47 3.91 34.42 -23.33
N MET A 48 3.47 33.95 -24.52
CA MET A 48 4.11 33.00 -25.51
C MET A 48 4.53 31.52 -25.21
N SER A 49 3.94 30.61 -26.02
CA SER A 49 4.53 29.55 -26.90
C SER A 49 5.32 28.30 -26.42
N VAL A 50 4.77 27.10 -26.77
CA VAL A 50 5.39 25.98 -27.58
C VAL A 50 6.67 25.24 -27.05
N PRO A 51 6.85 23.89 -27.15
CA PRO A 51 5.96 22.72 -27.04
C PRO A 51 6.61 21.51 -26.27
N SER A 52 6.11 20.27 -26.51
CA SER A 52 6.65 18.87 -26.40
C SER A 52 8.13 18.59 -25.98
N THR A 53 8.57 17.42 -25.44
CA THR A 53 8.04 16.01 -25.45
C THR A 53 8.77 15.09 -24.41
N GLU A 54 8.13 14.00 -23.98
CA GLU A 54 8.66 12.65 -23.60
C GLU A 54 9.81 12.35 -22.57
N ALA A 55 9.41 11.62 -21.51
CA ALA A 55 9.90 10.35 -20.87
C ALA A 55 11.07 9.50 -21.49
N PRO A 56 11.51 8.32 -20.92
CA PRO A 56 11.16 7.55 -19.69
C PRO A 56 12.44 7.38 -18.77
N PRO A 57 13.02 6.21 -18.39
CA PRO A 57 12.61 4.84 -17.93
C PRO A 57 13.16 4.61 -16.47
N PRO A 58 13.67 3.43 -15.96
CA PRO A 58 13.58 1.97 -16.25
C PRO A 58 13.07 1.19 -14.99
N PRO A 59 13.51 -0.04 -14.57
CA PRO A 59 14.09 -1.25 -15.23
C PRO A 59 13.25 -2.55 -14.90
N GLU A 60 13.63 -3.84 -15.04
CA GLU A 60 14.86 -4.53 -15.50
C GLU A 60 14.54 -5.89 -16.24
N MET A 61 15.24 -7.01 -15.96
CA MET A 61 15.23 -8.31 -16.65
C MET A 61 15.11 -9.51 -15.63
N ARG A 62 15.21 -10.83 -15.93
CA ARG A 62 15.79 -11.57 -17.07
C ARG A 62 15.48 -13.10 -17.08
N ALA A 63 15.69 -13.70 -18.27
CA ALA A 63 16.15 -15.08 -18.54
C ALA A 63 15.07 -16.22 -18.54
N THR A 64 15.22 -17.34 -19.27
CA THR A 64 16.44 -18.04 -19.75
C THR A 64 16.25 -18.84 -21.07
N LYS A 65 17.35 -19.00 -21.86
CA LYS A 65 17.85 -20.24 -22.57
C LYS A 65 16.88 -20.98 -23.57
N SER A 66 17.30 -21.79 -24.57
CA SER A 66 18.61 -22.28 -25.05
C SER A 66 18.49 -22.92 -26.47
N SER A 67 19.37 -22.50 -27.41
CA SER A 67 20.43 -23.29 -28.09
C SER A 67 20.15 -24.47 -29.07
N VAL A 68 21.19 -24.73 -29.90
CA VAL A 68 21.60 -25.99 -30.59
C VAL A 68 21.23 -26.21 -32.09
N VAL A 69 22.27 -26.01 -32.95
CA VAL A 69 22.81 -26.89 -34.07
C VAL A 69 21.84 -27.36 -35.19
N GLY A 70 22.22 -27.45 -36.48
CA GLY A 70 23.48 -27.20 -37.20
C GLY A 70 23.60 -28.07 -38.48
N ALA A 71 24.81 -28.17 -39.05
CA ALA A 71 25.23 -29.02 -40.19
C ALA A 71 24.96 -28.53 -41.64
N ALA A 72 26.08 -28.27 -42.34
CA ALA A 72 26.27 -28.37 -43.79
C ALA A 72 26.61 -29.87 -44.14
N PRO A 73 27.18 -30.33 -45.30
CA PRO A 73 28.00 -29.61 -46.31
C PRO A 73 27.90 -30.11 -47.80
N ALA A 74 28.93 -29.74 -48.59
CA ALA A 74 29.48 -30.43 -49.79
C ALA A 74 28.70 -30.31 -51.13
N SER A 75 29.12 -29.50 -52.11
CA SER A 75 30.33 -29.52 -52.98
C SER A 75 30.17 -30.45 -54.21
N ALA A 76 30.05 -29.96 -55.47
CA ALA A 76 31.02 -29.22 -56.31
C ALA A 76 31.88 -30.15 -57.22
N THR A 77 32.70 -29.56 -58.12
CA THR A 77 33.45 -30.19 -59.25
C THR A 77 32.54 -30.64 -60.43
N THR A 78 32.90 -30.60 -61.72
CA THR A 78 34.20 -30.43 -62.43
C THR A 78 33.99 -29.92 -63.89
N GLN A 79 34.85 -28.99 -64.35
CA GLN A 79 35.70 -29.02 -65.57
C GLN A 79 35.23 -29.26 -67.04
N ASP A 80 36.11 -28.73 -67.92
CA ASP A 80 36.54 -29.14 -69.28
C ASP A 80 35.74 -28.83 -70.56
N ASP A 81 36.25 -27.80 -71.27
CA ASP A 81 36.84 -27.79 -72.62
C ASP A 81 36.31 -28.68 -73.78
N VAL A 82 35.81 -27.98 -74.82
CA VAL A 82 35.95 -28.19 -76.29
C VAL A 82 35.95 -29.62 -76.90
N GLY A 83 35.00 -29.88 -77.83
CA GLY A 83 35.29 -30.71 -79.01
C GLY A 83 34.11 -31.36 -79.77
N ALA A 84 33.97 -31.00 -81.06
CA ALA A 84 33.40 -31.79 -82.17
C ALA A 84 31.87 -32.08 -82.29
N THR A 85 31.28 -31.46 -83.31
CA THR A 85 30.21 -31.96 -84.23
C THR A 85 30.54 -33.35 -84.83
N PRO A 86 29.60 -34.20 -85.37
CA PRO A 86 28.69 -33.77 -86.47
C PRO A 86 27.38 -34.57 -86.75
N GLN A 87 26.72 -34.15 -87.86
CA GLN A 87 25.71 -34.85 -88.71
C GLN A 87 24.26 -35.01 -88.21
N ALA A 88 23.22 -35.04 -89.07
CA ALA A 88 23.04 -34.48 -90.43
C ALA A 88 21.58 -34.63 -90.91
N THR A 89 21.08 -33.64 -91.68
CA THR A 89 20.18 -33.68 -92.87
C THR A 89 19.40 -32.33 -92.94
N SER A 90 19.81 -31.32 -93.73
CA SER A 90 19.68 -31.15 -95.20
C SER A 90 18.22 -30.83 -95.63
N TYR A 91 17.88 -29.79 -96.41
CA TYR A 91 18.62 -29.07 -97.46
C TYR A 91 18.25 -27.57 -97.55
N GLU A 92 19.27 -26.74 -97.84
CA GLU A 92 19.42 -25.75 -98.93
C GLU A 92 18.25 -24.88 -99.48
N GLU A 93 18.51 -23.56 -99.42
CA GLU A 93 18.69 -22.60 -100.53
C GLU A 93 17.57 -22.18 -101.50
N ALA A 94 17.26 -20.88 -101.42
CA ALA A 94 17.42 -19.83 -102.47
C ALA A 94 17.08 -20.13 -103.94
N GLU A 95 16.29 -19.23 -104.55
CA GLU A 95 16.67 -18.61 -105.83
C GLU A 95 15.90 -17.31 -106.12
N ALA A 96 16.46 -16.48 -107.01
CA ALA A 96 15.86 -15.25 -107.49
C ALA A 96 15.89 -15.20 -109.03
N ALA A 97 14.88 -14.53 -109.60
CA ALA A 97 14.91 -13.85 -110.91
C ALA A 97 15.32 -14.63 -112.20
N ALA A 98 14.30 -14.79 -113.06
CA ALA A 98 14.31 -14.40 -114.49
C ALA A 98 15.12 -15.19 -115.55
N ALA A 99 14.38 -15.81 -116.49
CA ALA A 99 14.51 -15.69 -117.95
C ALA A 99 13.20 -16.23 -118.60
N ARG A 100 12.51 -15.67 -119.61
CA ARG A 100 12.79 -14.80 -120.77
C ARG A 100 13.20 -15.59 -122.04
N GLU A 101 12.70 -15.10 -123.19
CA GLU A 101 13.03 -15.50 -124.58
C GLU A 101 12.34 -16.76 -125.16
N LEU A 102 12.00 -16.87 -126.47
CA LEU A 102 11.75 -15.90 -127.57
C LEU A 102 11.04 -16.64 -128.75
N ALA A 103 10.83 -15.94 -129.87
CA ALA A 103 10.35 -16.40 -131.19
C ALA A 103 8.83 -16.67 -131.31
N SER A 104 8.01 -15.92 -132.08
CA SER A 104 8.09 -15.39 -133.46
C SER A 104 7.65 -16.36 -134.56
N GLY A 105 6.61 -16.00 -135.31
CA GLY A 105 6.00 -16.81 -136.38
C GLY A 105 4.46 -16.64 -136.34
N VAL A 106 3.89 -15.56 -136.85
CA VAL A 106 3.59 -15.28 -138.28
C VAL A 106 2.47 -16.16 -138.85
N ASN A 107 1.52 -15.49 -139.49
CA ASN A 107 0.40 -15.95 -140.34
C ASN A 107 -0.89 -16.47 -139.69
N ALA A 108 -1.97 -15.74 -140.05
CA ALA A 108 -3.34 -16.19 -140.30
C ALA A 108 -4.12 -16.73 -139.07
N VAL A 109 -5.42 -16.47 -138.87
CA VAL A 109 -6.56 -16.21 -139.78
C VAL A 109 -7.50 -15.28 -138.98
N ARG A 110 -7.64 -13.99 -139.29
CA ARG A 110 -8.65 -13.39 -140.20
C ARG A 110 -9.82 -14.31 -140.59
N GLU A 111 -10.98 -14.10 -139.98
CA GLU A 111 -12.30 -14.59 -140.43
C GLU A 111 -12.46 -16.13 -140.40
N SER A 112 -13.52 -16.71 -139.87
CA SER A 112 -14.89 -16.43 -140.29
C SER A 112 -15.90 -17.21 -139.44
N ARG A 113 -17.01 -16.56 -139.12
CA ARG A 113 -18.35 -16.87 -139.68
C ARG A 113 -19.27 -15.70 -139.29
N THR A 114 -19.56 -14.79 -140.24
CA THR A 114 -20.76 -14.83 -141.12
C THR A 114 -22.04 -14.94 -140.27
N THR A 115 -22.96 -14.00 -140.28
CA THR A 115 -23.58 -13.28 -141.42
C THR A 115 -24.10 -11.90 -140.94
N GLN A 116 -24.43 -10.87 -141.74
CA GLN A 116 -24.97 -10.81 -143.11
C GLN A 116 -24.88 -9.37 -143.67
N ASP A 117 -24.86 -9.24 -145.00
CA ASP A 117 -25.43 -8.17 -145.86
C ASP A 117 -25.04 -6.69 -145.61
N GLN A 118 -24.20 -6.08 -146.46
CA GLN A 118 -24.49 -5.56 -147.83
C GLN A 118 -25.19 -4.19 -147.86
N ALA A 119 -24.44 -3.17 -148.27
CA ALA A 119 -24.94 -2.02 -149.04
C ALA A 119 -23.75 -1.41 -149.80
N VAL A 120 -23.60 -1.79 -151.07
CA VAL A 120 -22.76 -1.07 -152.04
C VAL A 120 -23.61 0.08 -152.57
N GLU A 121 -23.12 1.31 -152.52
CA GLU A 121 -23.68 2.39 -153.33
C GLU A 121 -23.22 2.19 -154.78
N GLU A 122 -24.22 2.04 -155.65
CA GLU A 122 -24.31 2.63 -156.99
C GLU A 122 -23.09 2.51 -157.92
N GLU A 123 -23.19 1.62 -158.91
CA GLU A 123 -23.12 2.01 -160.33
C GLU A 123 -23.59 0.84 -161.21
N GLU A 124 -24.77 1.04 -161.79
CA GLU A 124 -25.09 0.83 -163.22
C GLU A 124 -24.39 -0.31 -163.99
N GLU A 125 -25.13 -1.41 -164.21
CA GLU A 125 -25.23 -1.97 -165.57
C GLU A 125 -26.69 -2.13 -165.97
N GLU A 126 -27.00 -1.56 -167.14
CA GLU A 126 -28.30 -1.61 -167.79
C GLU A 126 -28.57 -2.98 -168.46
N GLU A 127 -29.67 -3.07 -169.21
CA GLU A 127 -29.87 -4.06 -170.29
C GLU A 127 -29.88 -5.56 -169.94
N LYS A 128 -31.04 -5.98 -169.45
CA LYS A 128 -31.97 -6.84 -170.23
C LYS A 128 -31.40 -7.42 -171.56
N GLY A 129 -31.04 -8.71 -171.59
CA GLY A 129 -30.51 -9.29 -172.85
C GLY A 129 -30.62 -10.80 -173.09
N GLY A 130 -31.47 -11.57 -172.36
CA GLY A 130 -31.48 -13.04 -172.48
C GLY A 130 -32.85 -13.73 -172.49
N GLY A 131 -33.76 -13.35 -171.58
CA GLY A 131 -35.16 -13.84 -171.61
C GLY A 131 -36.02 -13.19 -172.70
N VAL A 132 -35.48 -12.20 -173.43
CA VAL A 132 -36.23 -11.25 -174.27
C VAL A 132 -36.77 -11.87 -175.57
N GLN A 133 -36.27 -13.04 -175.98
CA GLN A 133 -36.89 -13.82 -177.07
C GLN A 133 -38.05 -14.69 -176.57
N LEU A 134 -37.88 -15.45 -175.47
CA LEU A 134 -38.95 -16.32 -174.95
C LEU A 134 -40.14 -15.51 -174.37
N VAL A 135 -39.88 -14.34 -173.78
CA VAL A 135 -40.94 -13.44 -173.29
C VAL A 135 -41.67 -12.72 -174.43
N ARG A 136 -41.02 -12.49 -175.58
CA ARG A 136 -41.71 -11.93 -176.78
C ARG A 136 -42.76 -12.88 -177.31
N ASP A 137 -42.46 -14.18 -177.32
CA ASP A 137 -43.38 -15.20 -177.82
C ASP A 137 -44.56 -15.46 -176.86
N PHE A 138 -44.37 -15.23 -175.56
CA PHE A 138 -45.46 -15.27 -174.57
C PHE A 138 -46.29 -13.97 -174.51
N ALA A 139 -45.70 -12.82 -174.85
CA ALA A 139 -46.35 -11.51 -174.76
C ALA A 139 -47.40 -11.25 -175.85
N ASN A 140 -47.34 -11.97 -176.98
CA ASN A 140 -48.28 -11.82 -178.10
C ASN A 140 -49.43 -12.84 -178.08
N HIS A 141 -49.62 -13.60 -176.99
CA HIS A 141 -50.71 -14.58 -176.89
C HIS A 141 -52.02 -13.91 -176.41
N PRO A 142 -53.15 -14.03 -177.13
CA PRO A 142 -54.37 -13.23 -176.93
C PRO A 142 -55.19 -13.53 -175.65
N MET A 143 -54.57 -14.14 -174.63
CA MET A 143 -55.15 -14.30 -173.28
C MET A 143 -54.51 -13.37 -172.24
N MET A 144 -53.44 -12.63 -172.57
CA MET A 144 -52.72 -11.78 -171.60
C MET A 144 -53.16 -10.29 -171.56
N ASP A 145 -53.81 -9.76 -172.60
CA ASP A 145 -54.11 -8.31 -172.70
C ASP A 145 -54.98 -7.78 -171.55
N ARG A 146 -55.93 -8.59 -171.06
CA ARG A 146 -56.79 -8.23 -169.91
C ARG A 146 -56.04 -8.15 -168.58
N VAL A 147 -54.85 -8.75 -168.48
CA VAL A 147 -54.04 -8.79 -167.25
C VAL A 147 -53.09 -7.58 -167.18
N GLN A 148 -52.62 -7.07 -168.34
CA GLN A 148 -51.63 -6.00 -168.39
C GLN A 148 -52.19 -4.62 -168.02
N GLN A 149 -53.44 -4.32 -168.38
CA GLN A 149 -54.06 -3.01 -168.09
C GLN A 149 -54.30 -2.79 -166.58
N ALA A 150 -54.75 -3.81 -165.84
CA ALA A 150 -54.98 -3.72 -164.40
C ALA A 150 -53.70 -3.46 -163.59
N LEU A 151 -52.53 -3.89 -164.10
CA LEU A 151 -51.26 -3.75 -163.39
C LEU A 151 -50.76 -2.29 -163.32
N ILE A 152 -50.98 -1.50 -164.37
CA ILE A 152 -50.36 -0.17 -164.53
C ILE A 152 -50.93 0.87 -163.53
N GLU A 153 -52.23 0.82 -163.22
CA GLU A 153 -52.85 1.77 -162.28
C GLU A 153 -52.49 1.51 -160.81
N THR A 154 -52.08 0.28 -160.46
CA THR A 154 -51.68 -0.05 -159.08
C THR A 154 -50.31 0.52 -158.72
N LEU A 155 -49.38 0.52 -159.68
CA LEU A 155 -47.98 0.95 -159.46
C LEU A 155 -47.86 2.45 -159.16
N ARG A 156 -48.68 3.31 -159.77
CA ARG A 156 -48.61 4.77 -159.55
C ARG A 156 -48.96 5.18 -158.11
N ARG A 157 -49.90 4.47 -157.46
CA ARG A 157 -50.32 4.78 -156.07
C ARG A 157 -49.35 4.29 -155.00
N GLU A 158 -48.49 3.31 -155.31
CA GLU A 158 -47.43 2.88 -154.39
C GLU A 158 -46.28 3.90 -154.32
N LEU A 159 -45.94 4.55 -155.44
CA LEU A 159 -44.84 5.51 -155.54
C LEU A 159 -45.05 6.75 -154.66
N GLU A 160 -46.24 7.36 -154.68
CA GLU A 160 -46.58 8.54 -153.87
C GLU A 160 -46.53 8.25 -152.36
N ARG A 161 -46.73 6.98 -151.95
CA ARG A 161 -46.66 6.55 -150.55
C ARG A 161 -45.21 6.43 -150.07
N THR A 162 -44.31 5.88 -150.89
CA THR A 162 -42.90 5.71 -150.53
C THR A 162 -42.18 7.05 -150.38
N ASP A 163 -42.57 8.07 -151.13
CA ASP A 163 -42.03 9.44 -151.03
C ASP A 163 -42.41 10.15 -149.72
N LEU A 164 -43.51 9.76 -149.07
CA LEU A 164 -43.89 10.28 -147.75
C LEU A 164 -43.18 9.52 -146.63
N GLU A 165 -43.14 8.19 -146.69
CA GLU A 165 -42.45 7.36 -145.68
C GLU A 165 -40.94 7.66 -145.59
N THR A 166 -40.29 7.98 -146.71
CA THR A 166 -38.87 8.39 -146.74
C THR A 166 -38.62 9.76 -146.09
N ARG A 167 -39.54 10.72 -146.24
CA ARG A 167 -39.45 12.05 -145.60
C ARG A 167 -39.62 11.98 -144.07
N GLU A 168 -40.53 11.14 -143.59
CA GLU A 168 -40.68 10.91 -142.15
C GLU A 168 -39.43 10.23 -141.55
N LYS A 169 -38.87 9.21 -142.22
CA LYS A 169 -37.68 8.49 -141.75
C LYS A 169 -36.42 9.36 -141.75
N THR A 170 -36.24 10.23 -142.73
CA THR A 170 -35.10 11.16 -142.76
C THR A 170 -35.18 12.21 -141.66
N HIS A 171 -36.38 12.72 -141.32
CA HIS A 171 -36.57 13.61 -140.17
C HIS A 171 -36.36 12.90 -138.81
N ALA A 172 -36.76 11.63 -138.68
CA ALA A 172 -36.47 10.85 -137.47
C ALA A 172 -34.95 10.62 -137.29
N LEU A 173 -34.23 10.37 -138.39
CA LEU A 173 -32.77 10.18 -138.38
C LEU A 173 -32.02 11.43 -137.93
N THR A 174 -32.44 12.64 -138.34
CA THR A 174 -31.77 13.88 -137.93
C THR A 174 -32.00 14.21 -136.45
N MET A 175 -33.17 13.89 -135.90
CA MET A 175 -33.44 14.05 -134.46
C MET A 175 -32.59 13.11 -133.60
N GLU A 176 -32.46 11.83 -133.96
CA GLU A 176 -31.61 10.90 -133.21
C GLU A 176 -30.10 11.19 -133.39
N LYS A 177 -29.67 11.76 -134.54
CA LYS A 177 -28.29 12.26 -134.70
C LYS A 177 -27.98 13.40 -133.72
N ARG A 178 -28.87 14.39 -133.58
CA ARG A 178 -28.74 15.46 -132.57
C ARG A 178 -28.72 14.90 -131.15
N ARG A 179 -29.64 13.99 -130.82
CA ARG A 179 -29.69 13.34 -129.51
C ARG A 179 -28.39 12.60 -129.18
N ARG A 180 -27.75 11.96 -130.17
CA ARG A 180 -26.44 11.32 -130.02
C ARG A 180 -25.32 12.33 -129.77
N GLU A 181 -25.38 13.50 -130.40
CA GLU A 181 -24.42 14.59 -130.20
C GLU A 181 -24.58 15.22 -128.80
N ASP A 182 -25.81 15.50 -128.36
CA ASP A 182 -26.12 16.01 -127.02
C ASP A 182 -25.64 15.02 -125.92
N LEU A 183 -25.97 13.73 -126.05
CA LEU A 183 -25.48 12.68 -125.17
C LEU A 183 -23.95 12.54 -125.19
N GLY A 184 -23.30 12.85 -126.32
CA GLY A 184 -21.84 12.89 -126.43
C GLY A 184 -21.22 14.04 -125.63
N VAL A 185 -21.86 15.21 -125.62
CA VAL A 185 -21.45 16.36 -124.80
C VAL A 185 -21.68 16.10 -123.31
N GLU A 186 -22.82 15.50 -122.95
CA GLU A 186 -23.08 15.06 -121.57
C GLU A 186 -22.05 14.02 -121.10
N LEU A 187 -21.74 13.02 -121.93
CA LEU A 187 -20.72 12.00 -121.62
C LEU A 187 -19.34 12.64 -121.37
N TYR A 188 -18.92 13.61 -122.19
CA TYR A 188 -17.68 14.35 -121.98
C TYR A 188 -17.70 15.17 -120.68
N GLY A 189 -18.85 15.78 -120.36
CA GLY A 189 -19.08 16.46 -119.08
C GLY A 189 -18.91 15.50 -117.88
N PHE A 190 -19.52 14.32 -117.94
CA PHE A 190 -19.37 13.28 -116.91
C PHE A 190 -17.94 12.74 -116.82
N GLN A 191 -17.24 12.55 -117.94
CA GLN A 191 -15.82 12.16 -117.95
C GLN A 191 -14.94 13.21 -117.27
N GLN A 192 -15.19 14.51 -117.50
CA GLN A 192 -14.44 15.57 -116.85
C GLN A 192 -14.78 15.72 -115.35
N GLN A 193 -16.02 15.41 -114.95
CA GLN A 193 -16.38 15.30 -113.53
C GLN A 193 -15.71 14.09 -112.86
N LEU A 194 -15.69 12.92 -113.53
CA LEU A 194 -15.04 11.71 -113.05
C LEU A 194 -13.55 11.91 -112.83
N ALA A 195 -12.83 12.52 -113.79
CA ALA A 195 -11.41 12.81 -113.66
C ALA A 195 -11.10 13.76 -112.49
N LYS A 196 -11.96 14.77 -112.25
CA LYS A 196 -11.86 15.65 -111.07
C LYS A 196 -12.08 14.87 -109.77
N LEU A 197 -13.07 13.97 -109.74
CA LEU A 197 -13.35 13.14 -108.56
C LEU A 197 -12.19 12.17 -108.28
N GLN A 198 -11.62 11.54 -109.31
CA GLN A 198 -10.44 10.67 -109.19
C GLN A 198 -9.24 11.42 -108.60
N LEU A 199 -8.91 12.61 -109.13
CA LEU A 199 -7.85 13.46 -108.57
C LEU A 199 -8.12 13.88 -107.11
N THR A 200 -9.38 14.18 -106.74
CA THR A 200 -9.70 14.45 -105.33
C THR A 200 -9.59 13.22 -104.43
N LEU A 201 -9.92 12.04 -104.95
CA LEU A 201 -9.85 10.77 -104.22
C LEU A 201 -8.39 10.34 -104.03
N GLU A 202 -7.54 10.47 -105.04
CA GLU A 202 -6.09 10.30 -104.93
C GLU A 202 -5.47 11.30 -103.93
N SER A 203 -5.90 12.58 -103.95
CA SER A 203 -5.47 13.56 -102.94
C SER A 203 -5.91 13.19 -101.52
N ILE A 204 -7.11 12.62 -101.35
CA ILE A 204 -7.61 12.14 -100.06
C ILE A 204 -6.87 10.87 -99.60
N HIS A 205 -6.58 9.93 -100.50
CA HIS A 205 -5.76 8.75 -100.21
C HIS A 205 -4.32 9.14 -99.81
N GLY A 206 -3.69 10.10 -100.49
CA GLY A 206 -2.39 10.63 -100.08
C GLY A 206 -2.42 11.22 -98.67
N LYS A 207 -3.44 12.03 -98.36
CA LYS A 207 -3.65 12.59 -97.01
C LYS A 207 -3.96 11.51 -95.96
N ALA A 208 -4.67 10.45 -96.33
CA ALA A 208 -4.95 9.31 -95.45
C ALA A 208 -3.65 8.56 -95.12
N GLY A 209 -2.81 8.26 -96.12
CA GLY A 209 -1.49 7.64 -95.92
C GLY A 209 -0.59 8.49 -95.01
N GLU A 210 -0.51 9.81 -95.26
CA GLU A 210 0.22 10.72 -94.37
C GLU A 210 -0.31 10.71 -92.93
N LEU A 211 -1.62 10.59 -92.72
CA LEU A 211 -2.22 10.52 -91.39
C LEU A 211 -1.97 9.16 -90.72
N GLU A 212 -1.92 8.06 -91.48
CA GLU A 212 -1.57 6.74 -90.98
C GLU A 212 -0.09 6.66 -90.58
N GLU A 213 0.82 7.22 -91.37
CA GLU A 213 2.24 7.35 -91.01
C GLU A 213 2.42 8.20 -89.74
N LYS A 214 1.75 9.35 -89.66
CA LYS A 214 1.78 10.22 -88.46
C LYS A 214 1.20 9.49 -87.24
N ARG A 215 0.08 8.76 -87.39
CA ARG A 215 -0.52 7.95 -86.31
C ARG A 215 0.44 6.86 -85.84
N ALA A 216 1.05 6.11 -86.76
CA ALA A 216 2.01 5.06 -86.43
C ALA A 216 3.26 5.62 -85.74
N ALA A 217 3.78 6.76 -86.18
CA ALA A 217 4.91 7.44 -85.55
C ALA A 217 4.58 7.90 -84.12
N GLU A 218 3.42 8.51 -83.89
CA GLU A 218 2.98 8.90 -82.55
C GLU A 218 2.63 7.70 -81.66
N GLU A 219 2.11 6.61 -82.21
CA GLU A 219 1.85 5.37 -81.47
C GLU A 219 3.16 4.70 -81.01
N VAL A 220 4.21 4.71 -81.85
CA VAL A 220 5.56 4.26 -81.47
C VAL A 220 6.17 5.17 -80.39
N LYS A 221 6.02 6.49 -80.49
CA LYS A 221 6.46 7.43 -79.44
C LYS A 221 5.72 7.20 -78.12
N ALA A 222 4.39 7.07 -78.16
CA ALA A 222 3.56 6.80 -76.99
C ALA A 222 3.89 5.44 -76.36
N ARG A 223 4.23 4.43 -77.16
CA ARG A 223 4.70 3.13 -76.66
C ARG A 223 6.06 3.27 -75.96
N ARG A 224 7.04 3.94 -76.56
CA ARG A 224 8.34 4.21 -75.92
C ARG A 224 8.18 4.98 -74.62
N ALA A 225 7.37 6.04 -74.60
CA ALA A 225 7.09 6.81 -73.39
C ALA A 225 6.41 5.97 -72.28
N ARG A 226 5.53 5.01 -72.63
CA ARG A 226 4.95 4.05 -71.67
C ARG A 226 5.98 3.05 -71.15
N GLU A 227 6.86 2.55 -72.00
CA GLU A 227 7.95 1.63 -71.64
C GLU A 227 8.97 2.33 -70.71
N GLU A 228 9.40 3.55 -71.06
CA GLU A 228 10.24 4.43 -70.23
C GLU A 228 9.57 4.77 -68.88
N HIS A 229 8.30 5.16 -68.88
CA HIS A 229 7.56 5.43 -67.65
C HIS A 229 7.38 4.16 -66.79
N ALA A 230 7.24 2.97 -67.40
CA ALA A 230 7.18 1.71 -66.66
C ALA A 230 8.52 1.37 -66.00
N VAL A 231 9.65 1.61 -66.70
CA VAL A 231 11.01 1.46 -66.13
C VAL A 231 11.23 2.47 -65.01
N LEU A 232 10.90 3.75 -65.21
CA LEU A 232 11.02 4.78 -64.19
C LEU A 232 10.11 4.52 -62.99
N LYS A 233 8.89 3.99 -63.18
CA LYS A 233 7.98 3.60 -62.10
C LYS A 233 8.52 2.42 -61.29
N LYS A 234 9.15 1.42 -61.95
CA LYS A 234 9.85 0.33 -61.25
C LYS A 234 11.04 0.85 -60.45
N ALA A 235 11.92 1.65 -61.06
CA ALA A 235 13.07 2.25 -60.38
C ALA A 235 12.65 3.21 -59.23
N LEU A 236 11.52 3.91 -59.36
CA LEU A 236 10.93 4.70 -58.29
C LEU A 236 10.42 3.81 -57.15
N GLY A 237 9.73 2.71 -57.47
CA GLY A 237 9.27 1.72 -56.49
C GLY A 237 10.43 1.05 -55.74
N GLU A 238 11.49 0.66 -56.45
CA GLU A 238 12.72 0.12 -55.87
C GLU A 238 13.40 1.16 -54.96
N ARG A 239 13.53 2.42 -55.40
CA ARG A 239 14.05 3.51 -54.57
C ARG A 239 13.17 3.79 -53.35
N LEU A 240 11.85 3.72 -53.48
CA LEU A 240 10.92 3.94 -52.37
C LEU A 240 11.03 2.79 -51.36
N ASN A 241 11.11 1.54 -51.83
CA ASN A 241 11.39 0.37 -50.99
C ASN A 241 12.74 0.49 -50.27
N HIS A 242 13.79 0.95 -50.96
CA HIS A 242 15.09 1.25 -50.35
C HIS A 242 14.99 2.38 -49.31
N VAL A 243 14.24 3.44 -49.57
CA VAL A 243 14.00 4.52 -48.59
C VAL A 243 13.24 3.97 -47.37
N THR A 244 12.20 3.17 -47.54
CA THR A 244 11.47 2.57 -46.41
C THR A 244 12.32 1.57 -45.63
N LYS A 245 13.22 0.83 -46.30
CA LYS A 245 14.17 -0.07 -45.64
C LYS A 245 15.21 0.72 -44.85
N ASN A 246 15.78 1.77 -45.44
CA ASN A 246 16.73 2.64 -44.78
C ASN A 246 16.09 3.45 -43.63
N GLN A 247 14.80 3.79 -43.74
CA GLN A 247 14.02 4.37 -42.65
C GLN A 247 13.84 3.35 -41.52
N GLY A 248 13.41 2.12 -41.81
CA GLY A 248 13.31 1.06 -40.80
C GLY A 248 14.65 0.70 -40.15
N GLU A 249 15.75 0.70 -40.91
CA GLU A 249 17.11 0.53 -40.38
C GLU A 249 17.54 1.74 -39.53
N LEU A 250 17.21 2.97 -39.93
CA LEU A 250 17.46 4.18 -39.14
C LEU A 250 16.62 4.22 -37.86
N ASP A 251 15.37 3.78 -37.90
CA ASP A 251 14.47 3.69 -36.75
C ASP A 251 14.96 2.62 -35.76
N GLN A 252 15.47 1.49 -36.26
CA GLN A 252 16.14 0.48 -35.43
C GLN A 252 17.47 0.99 -34.84
N ILE A 253 18.26 1.74 -35.61
CA ILE A 253 19.52 2.34 -35.12
C ILE A 253 19.24 3.45 -34.10
N THR A 254 18.21 4.27 -34.29
CA THR A 254 17.84 5.33 -33.33
C THR A 254 17.17 4.76 -32.08
N GLU A 255 16.40 3.68 -32.16
CA GLU A 255 15.88 3.00 -30.96
C GLU A 255 17.00 2.29 -30.19
N THR A 256 17.92 1.59 -30.86
CA THR A 256 19.09 1.01 -30.19
C THR A 256 20.03 2.07 -29.63
N LEU A 257 20.19 3.22 -30.30
CA LEU A 257 20.91 4.39 -29.76
C LEU A 257 20.19 4.96 -28.53
N ARG A 258 18.87 5.16 -28.57
CA ARG A 258 18.07 5.65 -27.41
C ARG A 258 18.16 4.67 -26.23
N GLN A 259 18.23 3.36 -26.49
CA GLN A 259 18.46 2.34 -25.46
C GLN A 259 19.88 2.41 -24.87
N VAL A 260 20.91 2.61 -25.71
CA VAL A 260 22.30 2.80 -25.25
C VAL A 260 22.48 4.13 -24.50
N GLU A 261 21.79 5.20 -24.90
CA GLU A 261 21.77 6.49 -24.21
C GLU A 261 21.09 6.37 -22.83
N LYS A 262 19.91 5.75 -22.75
CA LYS A 262 19.25 5.41 -21.47
C LYS A 262 20.18 4.60 -20.57
N TYR A 263 20.77 3.53 -21.08
CA TYR A 263 21.72 2.69 -20.32
C TYR A 263 22.97 3.48 -19.88
N ASN A 264 23.49 4.38 -20.72
CA ASN A 264 24.61 5.24 -20.34
C ASN A 264 24.23 6.29 -19.29
N GLU A 265 23.03 6.88 -19.35
CA GLU A 265 22.52 7.75 -18.29
C GLU A 265 22.31 7.00 -16.97
N GLU A 266 21.72 5.81 -17.04
CA GLU A 266 21.49 4.92 -15.90
C GLU A 266 22.84 4.51 -15.28
N MET A 267 23.80 4.07 -16.10
CA MET A 267 25.17 3.80 -15.69
C MET A 267 25.87 5.04 -15.11
N GLN A 268 25.65 6.25 -15.65
CA GLN A 268 26.17 7.48 -15.05
C GLN A 268 25.52 7.79 -13.69
N LYS A 269 24.19 7.59 -13.56
CA LYS A 269 23.45 7.74 -12.31
C LYS A 269 23.95 6.71 -11.28
N GLU A 270 24.17 5.45 -11.67
CA GLU A 270 24.77 4.40 -10.83
C GLU A 270 26.22 4.69 -10.46
N ILE A 271 27.05 5.18 -11.39
CA ILE A 271 28.43 5.62 -11.09
C ILE A 271 28.42 6.81 -10.12
N ALA A 272 27.45 7.73 -10.22
CA ALA A 272 27.30 8.82 -9.27
C ALA A 272 26.81 8.35 -7.89
N ILE A 273 25.85 7.42 -7.85
CA ILE A 273 25.35 6.79 -6.62
C ILE A 273 26.47 5.99 -5.94
N THR A 274 27.20 5.16 -6.68
CA THR A 274 28.33 4.38 -6.16
C THR A 274 29.46 5.28 -5.70
N LYS A 275 29.88 6.31 -6.45
CA LYS A 275 30.86 7.32 -5.98
C LYS A 275 30.40 8.03 -4.70
N ARG A 276 29.12 8.37 -4.59
CA ARG A 276 28.57 9.00 -3.38
C ARG A 276 28.48 8.03 -2.22
N ALA A 277 28.22 6.75 -2.49
CA ALA A 277 28.24 5.67 -1.51
C ALA A 277 29.68 5.34 -1.05
N THR A 278 30.68 5.34 -1.94
CA THR A 278 32.08 5.17 -1.57
C THR A 278 32.58 6.36 -0.79
N TYR A 279 32.31 7.61 -1.19
CA TYR A 279 32.69 8.78 -0.38
C TYR A 279 32.01 8.79 0.99
N LYS A 280 30.73 8.39 1.08
CA LYS A 280 30.05 8.25 2.37
C LYS A 280 30.61 7.07 3.19
N ALA A 281 31.05 6.00 2.55
CA ALA A 281 31.72 4.89 3.22
C ALA A 281 33.13 5.27 3.70
N GLU A 282 33.90 6.04 2.93
CA GLU A 282 35.20 6.60 3.30
C GLU A 282 35.06 7.62 4.44
N GLU A 283 34.06 8.51 4.38
CA GLU A 283 33.73 9.43 5.47
C GLU A 283 33.33 8.67 6.74
N ASN A 284 32.47 7.65 6.62
CA ASN A 284 32.11 6.78 7.73
C ASN A 284 33.34 6.04 8.29
N VAL A 285 34.20 5.48 7.44
CA VAL A 285 35.44 4.81 7.85
C VAL A 285 36.38 5.78 8.54
N GLY A 286 36.63 6.98 8.00
CA GLY A 286 37.43 8.01 8.65
C GLY A 286 36.84 8.46 10.00
N SER A 287 35.51 8.52 10.12
CA SER A 287 34.83 8.79 11.39
C SER A 287 35.01 7.64 12.41
N LEU A 288 34.97 6.38 11.94
CA LEU A 288 35.20 5.19 12.75
C LEU A 288 36.66 5.02 13.14
N GLU A 289 37.61 5.34 12.26
CA GLU A 289 39.05 5.39 12.55
C GLU A 289 39.36 6.46 13.60
N LYS A 290 38.73 7.63 13.49
CA LYS A 290 38.84 8.68 14.51
C LYS A 290 38.25 8.23 15.84
N ALA A 291 37.04 7.68 15.85
CA ALA A 291 36.41 7.14 17.07
C ALA A 291 37.21 5.98 17.68
N LYS A 292 37.79 5.10 16.85
CA LYS A 292 38.69 4.04 17.29
C LYS A 292 39.97 4.62 17.88
N LYS A 293 40.56 5.65 17.27
CA LYS A 293 41.76 6.32 17.81
C LYS A 293 41.47 7.00 19.15
N ASP A 294 40.32 7.65 19.29
CA ASP A 294 39.87 8.23 20.55
C ASP A 294 39.61 7.13 21.61
N GLN A 295 39.10 5.97 21.19
CA GLN A 295 38.94 4.78 22.03
C GLN A 295 40.29 4.15 22.42
N ASP A 296 41.25 4.02 21.50
CA ASP A 296 42.59 3.48 21.73
C ASP A 296 43.34 4.38 22.73
N LEU A 297 43.30 5.71 22.55
CA LEU A 297 43.83 6.69 23.52
C LEU A 297 43.14 6.62 24.89
N TYR A 298 41.84 6.33 24.92
CA TYR A 298 41.11 6.11 26.18
C TYR A 298 41.52 4.80 26.85
N ILE A 299 41.72 3.73 26.08
CA ILE A 299 42.26 2.45 26.56
C ILE A 299 43.66 2.65 27.13
N ASP A 300 44.56 3.33 26.43
CA ASP A 300 45.89 3.68 26.94
C ASP A 300 45.80 4.43 28.28
N SER A 301 44.89 5.41 28.38
CA SER A 301 44.66 6.15 29.63
C SER A 301 44.13 5.28 30.78
N LEU A 302 43.34 4.24 30.46
CA LEU A 302 42.85 3.26 31.43
C LEU A 302 43.93 2.23 31.80
N GLU A 303 44.80 1.84 30.87
CA GLU A 303 45.93 0.94 31.13
C GLU A 303 47.01 1.62 31.97
N GLU A 304 47.36 2.88 31.67
CA GLU A 304 48.23 3.73 32.50
C GLU A 304 47.63 3.87 33.91
N ARG A 305 46.32 4.18 34.01
CA ARG A 305 45.64 4.28 35.31
C ARG A 305 45.56 2.95 36.05
N ARG A 306 45.37 1.83 35.34
CA ARG A 306 45.40 0.47 35.92
C ARG A 306 46.78 0.11 36.43
N LYS A 307 47.84 0.50 35.72
CA LYS A 307 49.23 0.33 36.13
C LYS A 307 49.54 1.13 37.39
N VAL A 308 49.21 2.43 37.42
CA VAL A 308 49.35 3.28 38.62
C VAL A 308 48.56 2.71 39.80
N LEU A 309 47.33 2.25 39.58
CA LEU A 309 46.54 1.59 40.64
C LEU A 309 47.19 0.28 41.12
N GLY A 310 47.73 -0.53 40.22
CA GLY A 310 48.49 -1.74 40.57
C GLY A 310 49.75 -1.43 41.40
N GLU A 311 50.49 -0.38 41.04
CA GLU A 311 51.64 0.12 41.80
C GLU A 311 51.22 0.61 43.20
N THR A 312 50.12 1.36 43.32
CA THR A 312 49.60 1.78 44.64
C THR A 312 49.10 0.61 45.49
N ILE A 313 48.46 -0.39 44.89
CA ILE A 313 48.03 -1.62 45.59
C ILE A 313 49.27 -2.35 46.13
N ALA A 314 50.31 -2.56 45.31
CA ALA A 314 51.54 -3.22 45.75
C ALA A 314 52.25 -2.46 46.89
N VAL A 315 52.27 -1.13 46.84
CA VAL A 315 52.79 -0.29 47.94
C VAL A 315 51.95 -0.45 49.21
N HIS A 316 50.62 -0.44 49.11
CA HIS A 316 49.74 -0.61 50.25
C HIS A 316 49.80 -2.03 50.83
N GLU A 317 49.89 -3.08 50.01
CA GLU A 317 50.10 -4.46 50.47
C GLU A 317 51.43 -4.59 51.25
N ALA A 318 52.51 -3.99 50.74
CA ALA A 318 53.80 -3.96 51.45
C ALA A 318 53.75 -3.15 52.76
N GLN A 319 52.96 -2.07 52.81
CA GLN A 319 52.70 -1.32 54.06
C GLN A 319 51.88 -2.16 55.05
N LEU A 320 50.84 -2.84 54.59
CA LEU A 320 49.92 -3.63 55.41
C LEU A 320 50.65 -4.85 56.00
N GLU A 321 51.54 -5.50 55.25
CA GLU A 321 52.35 -6.60 55.78
C GLU A 321 53.40 -6.11 56.78
N LYS A 322 54.03 -4.94 56.57
CA LYS A 322 54.88 -4.29 57.59
C LYS A 322 54.09 -3.94 58.86
N GLN A 323 52.87 -3.42 58.73
CA GLN A 323 52.00 -3.12 59.87
C GLN A 323 51.57 -4.40 60.61
N ARG A 324 51.31 -5.50 59.89
CA ARG A 324 51.02 -6.82 60.50
C ARG A 324 52.21 -7.38 61.26
N LEU A 325 53.43 -7.24 60.73
CA LEU A 325 54.66 -7.64 61.42
C LEU A 325 54.87 -6.81 62.68
N ALA A 326 54.84 -5.48 62.57
CA ALA A 326 54.95 -4.58 63.73
C ALA A 326 53.83 -4.82 64.78
N SER A 327 52.61 -5.14 64.33
CA SER A 327 51.52 -5.50 65.23
C SER A 327 51.76 -6.86 65.90
N LYS A 328 52.28 -7.87 65.20
CA LYS A 328 52.66 -9.17 65.79
C LYS A 328 53.77 -9.01 66.83
N GLU A 329 54.79 -8.21 66.52
CA GLU A 329 55.87 -7.86 67.45
C GLU A 329 55.31 -7.14 68.70
N ALA A 330 54.43 -6.16 68.52
CA ALA A 330 53.76 -5.49 69.63
C ALA A 330 52.87 -6.44 70.46
N HIS A 331 52.18 -7.40 69.84
CA HIS A 331 51.40 -8.43 70.57
C HIS A 331 52.31 -9.41 71.32
N GLN A 332 53.48 -9.76 70.78
CA GLN A 332 54.49 -10.56 71.49
C GLN A 332 55.03 -9.79 72.71
N MET A 333 55.42 -8.53 72.55
CA MET A 333 55.83 -7.65 73.65
C MET A 333 54.71 -7.48 74.70
N LEU A 334 53.44 -7.39 74.30
CA LEU A 334 52.29 -7.36 75.22
C LEU A 334 52.06 -8.70 75.95
N ALA A 335 52.29 -9.83 75.29
CA ALA A 335 52.23 -11.15 75.92
C ALA A 335 53.37 -11.34 76.93
N GLU A 336 54.60 -10.98 76.55
CA GLU A 336 55.79 -11.03 77.41
C GLU A 336 55.62 -10.11 78.63
N THR A 337 55.24 -8.85 78.43
CA THR A 337 54.94 -7.93 79.55
C THR A 337 53.74 -8.38 80.38
N GLY A 338 52.77 -9.07 79.77
CA GLY A 338 51.69 -9.76 80.49
C GLY A 338 52.22 -10.84 81.44
N THR A 339 53.11 -11.71 80.96
CA THR A 339 53.75 -12.75 81.80
C THR A 339 54.63 -12.16 82.90
N GLU A 340 55.34 -11.05 82.64
CA GLU A 340 56.09 -10.30 83.66
C GLU A 340 55.15 -9.65 84.70
N MET A 341 53.99 -9.12 84.29
CA MET A 341 52.98 -8.61 85.22
C MET A 341 52.38 -9.71 86.09
N GLU A 342 52.14 -10.90 85.54
CA GLU A 342 51.70 -12.07 86.30
C GLU A 342 52.75 -12.55 87.30
N LEU A 343 54.04 -12.55 86.91
CA LEU A 343 55.16 -12.85 87.80
C LEU A 343 55.24 -11.85 88.95
N ILE A 344 55.19 -10.54 88.66
CA ILE A 344 55.16 -9.47 89.68
C ILE A 344 53.92 -9.60 90.59
N ALA A 345 52.77 -10.00 90.06
CA ALA A 345 51.56 -10.23 90.86
C ALA A 345 51.72 -11.45 91.79
N PHE A 346 52.37 -12.52 91.32
CA PHE A 346 52.72 -13.69 92.12
C PHE A 346 53.71 -13.31 93.24
N GLU A 347 54.79 -12.60 92.94
CA GLU A 347 55.76 -12.11 93.92
C GLU A 347 55.11 -11.19 94.96
N LYS A 348 54.26 -10.23 94.55
CA LYS A 348 53.49 -9.39 95.48
C LYS A 348 52.58 -10.23 96.38
N LYS A 349 51.93 -11.26 95.85
CA LYS A 349 51.07 -12.17 96.64
C LYS A 349 51.89 -12.98 97.64
N GLN A 350 53.07 -13.45 97.26
CA GLN A 350 54.03 -14.15 98.13
C GLN A 350 54.55 -13.23 99.24
N LEU A 351 54.97 -12.00 98.91
CA LEU A 351 55.39 -10.96 99.86
C LEU A 351 54.27 -10.61 100.86
N VAL A 352 53.03 -10.45 100.39
CA VAL A 352 51.87 -10.20 101.27
C VAL A 352 51.58 -11.40 102.17
N GLN A 353 51.77 -12.64 101.71
CA GLN A 353 51.66 -13.83 102.55
C GLN A 353 52.77 -13.89 103.62
N GLN A 354 54.02 -13.61 103.24
CA GLN A 354 55.15 -13.53 104.18
C GLN A 354 54.96 -12.43 105.22
N TRP A 355 54.47 -11.24 104.80
CA TRP A 355 54.14 -10.13 105.68
C TRP A 355 52.97 -10.44 106.62
N LYS A 356 51.91 -11.11 106.14
CA LYS A 356 50.83 -11.59 107.01
C LYS A 356 51.33 -12.62 108.02
N ALA A 357 52.24 -13.52 107.61
CA ALA A 357 52.85 -14.49 108.52
C ALA A 357 53.72 -13.82 109.58
N SER A 358 54.51 -12.80 109.23
CA SER A 358 55.30 -12.04 110.21
C SER A 358 54.41 -11.18 111.13
N LEU A 359 53.30 -10.63 110.63
CA LEU A 359 52.31 -9.93 111.44
C LEU A 359 51.63 -10.85 112.47
N VAL A 360 51.27 -12.08 112.08
CA VAL A 360 50.74 -13.10 113.00
C VAL A 360 51.79 -13.52 114.04
N GLN A 361 53.06 -13.62 113.64
CA GLN A 361 54.16 -13.85 114.58
C GLN A 361 54.45 -12.66 115.51
N LEU A 362 54.12 -11.44 115.10
CA LEU A 362 54.20 -10.24 115.94
C LEU A 362 53.06 -10.24 116.96
N ALA A 363 51.81 -10.44 116.50
CA ALA A 363 50.64 -10.54 117.37
C ALA A 363 50.78 -11.63 118.44
N ARG A 364 51.35 -12.79 118.11
CA ARG A 364 51.68 -13.85 119.09
C ARG A 364 52.77 -13.43 120.10
N ARG A 365 53.71 -12.58 119.70
CA ARG A 365 54.71 -12.00 120.62
C ARG A 365 54.09 -10.94 121.52
N ASP A 366 53.19 -10.12 120.99
CA ASP A 366 52.44 -9.12 121.77
C ASP A 366 51.50 -9.78 122.78
N GLU A 367 50.84 -10.87 122.40
CA GLU A 367 50.03 -11.71 123.30
C GLU A 367 50.88 -12.35 124.41
N ALA A 368 52.07 -12.86 124.08
CA ALA A 368 53.04 -13.34 125.08
C ALA A 368 53.56 -12.22 126.00
N LEU A 369 53.78 -11.01 125.47
CA LEU A 369 54.13 -9.82 126.26
C LEU A 369 52.98 -9.37 127.18
N MET A 370 51.73 -9.46 126.71
CA MET A 370 50.54 -9.18 127.53
C MET A 370 50.38 -10.22 128.65
N ALA A 371 50.62 -11.50 128.38
CA ALA A 371 50.67 -12.54 129.40
C ALA A 371 51.80 -12.30 130.43
N ALA A 372 53.00 -11.94 129.96
CA ALA A 372 54.12 -11.63 130.85
C ALA A 372 53.88 -10.37 131.72
N THR A 373 53.29 -9.31 131.14
CA THR A 373 53.00 -8.07 131.87
C THR A 373 51.81 -8.17 132.82
N THR A 374 50.82 -9.03 132.54
CA THR A 374 49.75 -9.35 133.49
C THR A 374 50.26 -10.19 134.66
N SER A 375 51.10 -11.20 134.41
CA SER A 375 51.81 -11.93 135.48
C SER A 375 52.68 -10.99 136.34
N LEU A 376 53.43 -10.07 135.72
CA LEU A 376 54.21 -9.04 136.43
C LEU A 376 53.33 -8.10 137.28
N LYS A 377 52.10 -7.78 136.82
CA LYS A 377 51.14 -7.00 137.60
C LYS A 377 50.61 -7.78 138.81
N SER A 378 50.31 -9.08 138.66
CA SER A 378 49.93 -9.96 139.80
C SER A 378 51.02 -9.97 140.87
N ALA A 379 52.25 -10.28 140.48
CA ALA A 379 53.39 -10.30 141.41
C ALA A 379 53.64 -8.94 142.08
N ARG A 380 53.35 -7.82 141.41
CA ARG A 380 53.43 -6.47 142.02
C ARG A 380 52.28 -6.18 142.99
N LEU A 381 51.11 -6.77 142.80
CA LEU A 381 49.99 -6.67 143.75
C LEU A 381 50.31 -7.53 144.98
N GLU A 382 50.75 -8.78 144.80
CA GLU A 382 51.21 -9.66 145.89
C GLU A 382 52.30 -9.00 146.75
N VAL A 383 53.32 -8.36 146.14
CA VAL A 383 54.33 -7.59 146.88
C VAL A 383 53.74 -6.39 147.64
N ARG A 384 52.70 -5.75 147.09
CA ARG A 384 52.02 -4.63 147.74
C ARG A 384 51.18 -5.09 148.92
N ASP A 385 50.52 -6.23 148.80
CA ASP A 385 49.72 -6.84 149.87
C ASP A 385 50.64 -7.29 151.02
N LEU A 386 51.77 -7.94 150.71
CA LEU A 386 52.83 -8.24 151.68
C LEU A 386 53.39 -6.97 152.35
N GLN A 387 53.47 -5.84 151.66
CA GLN A 387 53.86 -4.57 152.26
C GLN A 387 52.77 -3.98 153.18
N ILE A 388 51.49 -4.17 152.85
CA ILE A 388 50.37 -3.80 153.73
C ILE A 388 50.37 -4.66 155.00
N GLU A 389 50.70 -5.95 154.90
CA GLU A 389 50.91 -6.85 156.05
C GLU A 389 52.10 -6.43 156.92
N ILE A 390 53.23 -6.05 156.30
CA ILE A 390 54.40 -5.51 157.01
C ILE A 390 54.06 -4.19 157.75
N ASP A 391 53.30 -3.30 157.12
CA ASP A 391 52.89 -2.05 157.77
C ASP A 391 51.74 -2.24 158.78
N GLY A 392 50.99 -3.35 158.68
CA GLY A 392 50.03 -3.82 159.70
C GLY A 392 50.75 -4.31 160.96
N THR A 393 51.66 -5.27 160.81
CA THR A 393 52.48 -5.82 161.91
C THR A 393 53.32 -4.74 162.59
N ARG A 394 53.83 -3.74 161.85
CA ARG A 394 54.49 -2.55 162.44
C ARG A 394 53.57 -1.72 163.34
N ARG A 395 52.29 -1.57 162.98
CA ARG A 395 51.30 -0.85 163.79
C ARG A 395 50.95 -1.62 165.07
N GLU A 396 50.85 -2.94 164.99
CA GLU A 396 50.64 -3.81 166.16
C GLU A 396 51.83 -3.74 167.14
N VAL A 397 53.07 -3.76 166.64
CA VAL A 397 54.27 -3.60 167.47
C VAL A 397 54.32 -2.23 168.17
N LEU A 398 53.89 -1.15 167.50
CA LEU A 398 53.79 0.18 168.13
C LEU A 398 52.68 0.24 169.19
N SER A 399 51.56 -0.47 169.01
CA SER A 399 50.51 -0.58 170.03
C SER A 399 51.03 -1.30 171.28
N ALA A 400 51.69 -2.44 171.10
CA ALA A 400 52.29 -3.21 172.20
C ALA A 400 53.37 -2.44 172.97
N ALA A 401 54.12 -1.55 172.30
CA ALA A 401 55.09 -0.67 172.95
C ALA A 401 54.40 0.36 173.89
N GLY A 402 53.27 0.94 173.48
CA GLY A 402 52.49 1.88 174.30
C GLY A 402 51.86 1.22 175.53
N GLU A 403 51.41 -0.03 175.40
CA GLU A 403 50.91 -0.83 176.54
C GLU A 403 52.01 -1.09 177.59
N HIS A 404 53.26 -1.27 177.15
CA HIS A 404 54.39 -1.52 178.03
C HIS A 404 54.85 -0.28 178.83
N GLU A 405 54.68 0.94 178.32
CA GLU A 405 54.89 2.17 179.11
C GLU A 405 53.79 2.35 180.16
N GLY A 406 52.53 2.05 179.82
CA GLY A 406 51.40 2.14 180.75
C GLY A 406 51.54 1.23 181.98
N LEU A 407 52.09 0.03 181.80
CA LEU A 407 52.33 -0.93 182.89
C LEU A 407 53.41 -0.46 183.88
N ILE A 408 54.41 0.32 183.44
CA ILE A 408 55.46 0.84 184.32
C ILE A 408 54.89 1.92 185.26
N ALA A 409 54.05 2.83 184.73
CA ALA A 409 53.37 3.85 185.54
C ALA A 409 52.38 3.24 186.57
N ALA A 410 51.73 2.11 186.23
CA ALA A 410 50.88 1.38 187.17
C ALA A 410 51.66 0.75 188.33
N CYS A 411 52.87 0.24 188.09
CA CYS A 411 53.69 -0.41 189.11
C CYS A 411 54.16 0.52 190.24
N GLU A 412 54.40 1.81 189.96
CA GLU A 412 54.76 2.78 190.99
C GLU A 412 53.55 3.19 191.84
N LYS A 413 52.36 3.25 191.22
CA LYS A 413 51.11 3.57 191.92
C LYS A 413 50.67 2.43 192.86
N HIS A 414 50.74 1.18 192.40
CA HIS A 414 50.28 0.03 193.19
C HIS A 414 51.11 -0.21 194.47
N ARG A 415 52.40 0.15 194.50
CA ARG A 415 53.21 0.08 195.74
C ARG A 415 52.75 1.02 196.85
N ALA A 416 52.10 2.13 196.52
CA ALA A 416 51.49 3.03 197.50
C ALA A 416 50.12 2.53 197.98
N GLU A 417 49.38 1.82 197.12
CA GLU A 417 48.07 1.24 197.41
C GLU A 417 48.18 -0.05 198.26
N GLU A 418 49.24 -0.86 198.07
CA GLU A 418 49.50 -2.12 198.77
C GLU A 418 49.63 -1.95 200.30
N ALA A 419 50.20 -0.83 200.75
CA ALA A 419 50.30 -0.50 202.18
C ALA A 419 48.93 -0.24 202.84
N ALA A 420 47.96 0.31 202.10
CA ALA A 420 46.61 0.62 202.59
C ALA A 420 45.64 -0.56 202.45
N LEU A 421 45.83 -1.42 201.43
CA LEU A 421 44.96 -2.58 201.17
C LEU A 421 45.12 -3.71 202.19
N SER A 422 46.28 -3.82 202.86
CA SER A 422 46.51 -4.84 203.89
C SER A 422 45.53 -4.79 205.08
N GLU A 423 45.05 -3.59 205.46
CA GLU A 423 44.06 -3.38 206.53
C GLU A 423 42.61 -3.66 206.07
N SER A 424 42.34 -3.45 204.77
CA SER A 424 41.02 -3.56 204.12
C SER A 424 40.63 -5.01 203.78
N VAL A 425 41.60 -5.82 203.33
CA VAL A 425 41.40 -7.24 202.95
C VAL A 425 40.81 -8.09 204.08
N ARG A 426 40.99 -7.71 205.35
CA ARG A 426 40.40 -8.40 206.51
C ARG A 426 38.87 -8.25 206.62
N GLN A 427 38.26 -7.27 205.94
CA GLN A 427 36.83 -6.95 206.07
C GLN A 427 35.99 -7.44 204.87
N LEU A 428 36.52 -7.38 203.65
CA LEU A 428 35.75 -7.62 202.41
C LEU A 428 35.59 -9.10 202.00
N ALA A 429 36.06 -10.06 202.80
CA ALA A 429 35.88 -11.49 202.55
C ALA A 429 34.42 -12.00 202.69
N VAL A 430 33.46 -11.11 203.00
CA VAL A 430 32.08 -11.47 203.37
C VAL A 430 31.03 -11.19 202.27
N GLU A 431 31.33 -10.38 201.24
CA GLU A 431 30.28 -9.74 200.40
C GLU A 431 30.22 -10.14 198.91
N CYS A 432 31.01 -11.11 198.43
CA CYS A 432 31.18 -11.38 196.99
C CYS A 432 30.00 -12.03 196.21
N GLU A 433 28.87 -12.40 196.81
CA GLU A 433 27.87 -13.29 196.18
C GLU A 433 26.71 -12.59 195.40
N ALA A 434 26.80 -11.29 195.09
CA ALA A 434 25.65 -10.49 194.62
C ALA A 434 25.18 -10.73 193.15
N LEU A 435 25.48 -9.85 192.18
CA LEU A 435 24.77 -9.77 190.88
C LEU A 435 25.63 -9.22 189.72
N GLY A 436 25.33 -9.51 188.44
CA GLY A 436 24.22 -10.35 187.94
C GLY A 436 23.86 -10.16 186.45
N ALA A 437 22.71 -9.54 186.16
CA ALA A 437 21.95 -9.85 184.94
C ALA A 437 21.15 -8.67 184.29
N GLN A 438 21.69 -7.96 183.29
CA GLN A 438 20.96 -6.89 182.53
C GLN A 438 21.25 -6.80 181.00
N TYR A 439 21.48 -7.93 180.32
CA TYR A 439 21.97 -7.97 178.91
C TYR A 439 20.90 -7.78 177.79
N THR A 440 19.60 -7.63 178.08
CA THR A 440 18.52 -8.08 177.18
C THR A 440 17.80 -7.05 176.27
N LEU A 441 18.32 -5.84 176.03
CA LEU A 441 17.52 -4.74 175.44
C LEU A 441 17.54 -4.58 173.88
N LEU A 442 18.43 -5.25 173.15
CA LEU A 442 19.00 -4.73 171.88
C LEU A 442 18.29 -5.10 170.54
N GLN A 443 17.03 -5.57 170.53
CA GLN A 443 16.53 -6.41 169.40
C GLN A 443 15.45 -5.82 168.45
N ARG A 444 15.21 -4.49 168.36
CA ARG A 444 13.92 -3.95 167.83
C ARG A 444 13.89 -3.07 166.56
N SER A 445 14.99 -2.87 165.82
CA SER A 445 15.09 -1.77 164.82
C SER A 445 15.04 -2.13 163.31
N MET A 446 14.83 -3.39 162.91
CA MET A 446 15.16 -3.86 161.55
C MET A 446 14.03 -3.87 160.48
N ALA A 447 12.77 -3.59 160.82
CA ALA A 447 11.61 -4.05 160.02
C ALA A 447 10.99 -3.08 158.99
N HIS A 448 11.59 -1.91 158.69
CA HIS A 448 10.90 -0.85 157.94
C HIS A 448 11.26 -0.73 156.44
N THR A 449 12.38 -1.32 155.98
CA THR A 449 13.01 -0.96 154.70
C THR A 449 12.67 -1.83 153.49
N GLU A 450 11.84 -2.87 153.63
CA GLU A 450 11.66 -3.91 152.60
C GLU A 450 10.44 -3.68 151.66
N GLU A 451 9.63 -2.63 151.87
CA GLU A 451 8.29 -2.53 151.23
C GLU A 451 8.21 -1.61 149.99
N GLU A 452 9.19 -0.73 149.75
CA GLU A 452 9.12 0.25 148.64
C GLU A 452 9.59 -0.29 147.27
N GLU A 453 10.51 -1.26 147.26
CA GLU A 453 11.19 -1.73 146.03
C GLU A 453 10.24 -2.46 145.05
N ALA A 454 9.14 -3.04 145.55
CA ALA A 454 8.26 -3.91 144.76
C ALA A 454 7.40 -3.20 143.69
N LYS A 455 7.17 -1.88 143.78
CA LYS A 455 6.21 -1.18 142.91
C LYS A 455 6.73 -0.86 141.50
N ILE A 456 8.01 -0.52 141.35
CA ILE A 456 8.57 -0.01 140.09
C ILE A 456 8.70 -1.11 139.02
N SER A 457 8.77 -2.38 139.43
CA SER A 457 8.91 -3.53 138.51
C SER A 457 7.65 -3.82 137.67
N ALA A 458 6.46 -3.36 138.11
CA ALA A 458 5.20 -3.72 137.48
C ALA A 458 4.89 -2.95 136.19
N GLU A 459 5.22 -1.67 136.11
CA GLU A 459 4.83 -0.77 135.01
C GLU A 459 5.56 -1.08 133.69
N GLY A 460 6.78 -1.64 133.77
CA GLY A 460 7.59 -1.97 132.59
C GLY A 460 7.02 -3.10 131.71
N LYS A 461 6.17 -3.98 132.26
CA LYS A 461 5.57 -5.10 131.49
C LYS A 461 4.40 -4.65 130.60
N GLN A 462 3.60 -3.69 131.06
CA GLN A 462 2.36 -3.28 130.40
C GLN A 462 2.56 -2.65 129.01
N SER A 463 3.72 -2.02 128.77
CA SER A 463 4.06 -1.44 127.46
C SER A 463 4.51 -2.46 126.42
N GLY A 464 4.92 -3.67 126.82
CA GLY A 464 5.31 -4.74 125.88
C GLY A 464 4.11 -5.36 125.18
N ASP A 465 3.10 -5.75 125.96
CA ASP A 465 1.91 -6.48 125.49
C ASP A 465 1.09 -5.70 124.44
N SER A 466 1.17 -4.36 124.45
CA SER A 466 0.46 -3.49 123.51
C SER A 466 1.02 -3.54 122.08
N ILE A 467 2.30 -3.93 121.90
CA ILE A 467 2.95 -3.98 120.58
C ILE A 467 2.59 -5.29 119.85
N GLU A 468 2.46 -6.41 120.58
CA GLU A 468 2.09 -7.70 119.98
C GLU A 468 0.64 -7.73 119.47
N GLN A 469 -0.28 -7.03 120.13
CA GLN A 469 -1.69 -6.93 119.68
C GLN A 469 -1.85 -6.20 118.33
N LEU A 470 -1.00 -5.21 118.03
CA LEU A 470 -1.02 -4.50 116.75
C LEU A 470 -0.54 -5.38 115.58
N SER A 471 0.39 -6.31 115.85
CA SER A 471 0.87 -7.30 114.87
C SER A 471 -0.22 -8.28 114.46
N ALA A 472 -0.96 -8.83 115.43
CA ALA A 472 -2.01 -9.82 115.19
C ALA A 472 -3.17 -9.30 114.31
N ASN A 473 -3.54 -8.03 114.45
CA ASN A 473 -4.65 -7.43 113.68
C ASN A 473 -4.38 -7.35 112.16
N ILE A 474 -3.10 -7.23 111.75
CA ILE A 474 -2.72 -7.13 110.33
C ILE A 474 -2.89 -8.48 109.60
N GLN A 475 -2.69 -9.61 110.30
CA GLN A 475 -2.93 -10.95 109.74
C GLN A 475 -4.41 -11.28 109.56
N ILE A 476 -5.31 -10.73 110.39
CA ILE A 476 -6.75 -10.99 110.28
C ILE A 476 -7.33 -10.30 109.03
N VAL A 477 -6.92 -9.05 108.76
CA VAL A 477 -7.39 -8.27 107.59
C VAL A 477 -6.95 -8.90 106.26
N THR A 478 -5.79 -9.56 106.22
CA THR A 478 -5.31 -10.22 105.00
C THR A 478 -6.04 -11.53 104.66
N VAL A 479 -6.55 -12.26 105.66
CA VAL A 479 -7.36 -13.48 105.46
C VAL A 479 -8.79 -13.14 104.99
N GLU A 480 -9.40 -12.07 105.50
CA GLU A 480 -10.73 -11.61 105.06
C GLU A 480 -10.76 -11.24 103.57
N ARG A 481 -9.69 -10.59 103.08
CA ARG A 481 -9.55 -10.22 101.66
C ARG A 481 -9.59 -11.44 100.71
N GLN A 482 -8.83 -12.50 101.02
CA GLN A 482 -8.78 -13.71 100.19
C GLN A 482 -10.14 -14.44 100.11
N LYS A 483 -10.94 -14.35 101.18
CA LYS A 483 -12.31 -14.90 101.26
C LYS A 483 -13.30 -14.22 100.31
N ILE A 484 -13.06 -12.96 99.95
CA ILE A 484 -13.90 -12.20 99.00
C ILE A 484 -13.50 -12.54 97.57
N GLU A 485 -12.20 -12.63 97.28
CA GLU A 485 -11.67 -13.01 95.96
C GLU A 485 -12.18 -14.41 95.51
N GLN A 486 -12.24 -15.40 96.42
CA GLN A 486 -12.79 -16.73 96.11
C GLN A 486 -14.30 -16.73 95.76
N LYS A 487 -15.10 -15.86 96.37
CA LYS A 487 -16.54 -15.75 96.07
C LYS A 487 -16.81 -15.21 94.66
N ILE A 488 -15.95 -14.31 94.18
CA ILE A 488 -16.02 -13.73 92.83
C ILE A 488 -15.64 -14.78 91.76
N ALA A 489 -14.65 -15.63 92.04
CA ALA A 489 -14.27 -16.74 91.16
C ALA A 489 -15.39 -17.79 90.99
N ALA A 490 -16.06 -18.16 92.09
CA ALA A 490 -17.17 -19.11 92.07
C ALA A 490 -18.36 -18.63 91.21
N ALA A 491 -18.68 -17.33 91.25
CA ALA A 491 -19.76 -16.74 90.46
C ALA A 491 -19.50 -16.79 88.94
N ARG A 492 -18.25 -16.56 88.48
CA ARG A 492 -17.89 -16.68 87.05
C ARG A 492 -17.92 -18.13 86.53
N SER A 493 -17.61 -19.10 87.38
CA SER A 493 -17.66 -20.54 87.04
C SER A 493 -19.10 -21.04 86.80
N ALA A 494 -20.08 -20.50 87.53
CA ALA A 494 -21.48 -20.89 87.38
C ALA A 494 -22.11 -20.45 86.04
N GLN A 495 -21.63 -19.36 85.43
CA GLN A 495 -22.21 -18.78 84.21
C GLN A 495 -21.72 -19.44 82.90
N THR A 496 -20.77 -20.37 82.96
CA THR A 496 -20.11 -20.99 81.78
C THR A 496 -20.52 -22.46 81.53
N THR A 497 -21.65 -22.91 82.08
CA THR A 497 -22.10 -24.30 81.99
C THR A 497 -23.50 -24.44 81.39
N VAL A 498 -23.61 -24.65 80.05
CA VAL A 498 -24.47 -25.66 79.38
C VAL A 498 -24.38 -25.57 77.84
N SER A 499 -24.21 -26.74 77.22
CA SER A 499 -24.35 -27.11 75.79
C SER A 499 -23.08 -27.24 74.93
N LYS A 500 -22.88 -28.46 74.39
CA LYS A 500 -21.64 -28.89 73.70
C LYS A 500 -21.44 -28.32 72.29
N ALA A 501 -22.46 -27.73 71.65
CA ALA A 501 -22.27 -27.02 70.38
C ALA A 501 -21.43 -25.75 70.55
N VAL A 502 -21.60 -25.06 71.70
CA VAL A 502 -20.82 -23.88 72.06
C VAL A 502 -19.32 -24.22 72.21
N LYS A 503 -18.94 -25.45 72.58
CA LYS A 503 -17.53 -25.82 72.82
C LYS A 503 -16.63 -25.83 71.58
N ASN A 504 -17.15 -26.03 70.36
CA ASN A 504 -16.32 -25.94 69.15
C ASN A 504 -16.20 -24.50 68.64
N LEU A 505 -17.27 -23.71 68.68
CA LEU A 505 -17.18 -22.26 68.44
C LEU A 505 -16.35 -21.56 69.52
N GLN A 506 -16.40 -22.00 70.79
CA GLN A 506 -15.49 -21.57 71.85
C GLN A 506 -14.03 -21.96 71.60
N LYS A 507 -13.72 -23.03 70.85
CA LYS A 507 -12.32 -23.33 70.51
C LYS A 507 -11.76 -22.40 69.45
N GLN A 508 -12.57 -22.06 68.44
CA GLN A 508 -12.18 -21.07 67.44
C GLN A 508 -12.19 -19.65 68.04
N SER A 509 -13.19 -19.31 68.85
CA SER A 509 -13.22 -18.06 69.62
C SER A 509 -12.12 -18.00 70.69
N ALA A 510 -11.71 -19.11 71.32
CA ALA A 510 -10.55 -19.08 72.23
C ALA A 510 -9.22 -18.98 71.46
N ALA A 511 -9.12 -19.53 70.25
CA ALA A 511 -7.94 -19.30 69.42
C ALA A 511 -7.85 -17.82 68.98
N VAL A 512 -8.96 -17.23 68.52
CA VAL A 512 -9.03 -15.80 68.19
C VAL A 512 -8.82 -14.95 69.44
N ASN A 513 -9.46 -15.25 70.56
CA ASN A 513 -9.31 -14.50 71.81
C ASN A 513 -7.91 -14.67 72.44
N ASN A 514 -7.22 -15.80 72.21
CA ASN A 514 -5.83 -15.93 72.63
C ASN A 514 -4.92 -15.05 71.75
N VAL A 515 -5.18 -14.97 70.44
CA VAL A 515 -4.45 -14.06 69.55
C VAL A 515 -4.78 -12.60 69.86
N THR A 516 -6.04 -12.24 70.15
CA THR A 516 -6.36 -10.87 70.59
C THR A 516 -5.79 -10.60 71.97
N PHE A 517 -5.79 -11.54 72.91
CA PHE A 517 -5.16 -11.36 74.23
C PHE A 517 -3.62 -11.27 74.14
N GLU A 518 -2.98 -12.04 73.26
CA GLU A 518 -1.56 -11.88 72.94
C GLU A 518 -1.30 -10.49 72.31
N LYS A 519 -2.18 -10.01 71.42
CA LYS A 519 -2.07 -8.66 70.85
C LYS A 519 -2.46 -7.53 71.82
N GLU A 520 -3.36 -7.75 72.76
CA GLU A 520 -3.71 -6.84 73.85
C GLU A 520 -2.59 -6.80 74.90
N ILE A 521 -1.85 -7.90 75.11
CA ILE A 521 -0.62 -7.91 75.91
C ILE A 521 0.52 -7.23 75.16
N GLU A 522 0.71 -7.48 73.86
CA GLU A 522 1.68 -6.74 73.05
C GLU A 522 1.35 -5.24 73.02
N GLU A 523 0.08 -4.87 72.85
CA GLU A 523 -0.41 -3.49 72.88
C GLU A 523 -0.21 -2.88 74.26
N ALA A 524 -0.59 -3.55 75.35
CA ALA A 524 -0.33 -3.05 76.71
C ALA A 524 1.17 -2.99 77.04
N ASN A 525 2.00 -3.88 76.51
CA ASN A 525 3.46 -3.80 76.66
C ASN A 525 4.02 -2.63 75.85
N LEU A 526 3.57 -2.42 74.61
CA LEU A 526 3.94 -1.28 73.77
C LEU A 526 3.43 0.04 74.36
N GLU A 527 2.23 0.09 74.94
CA GLU A 527 1.72 1.26 75.67
C GLU A 527 2.53 1.52 76.94
N ASN A 528 2.96 0.48 77.68
CA ASN A 528 3.85 0.64 78.82
C ASN A 528 5.27 1.07 78.40
N GLU A 529 5.80 0.56 77.30
CA GLU A 529 7.07 1.00 76.71
C GLU A 529 6.97 2.42 76.18
N LEU A 530 5.87 2.80 75.53
CA LEU A 530 5.63 4.15 75.01
C LEU A 530 5.38 5.14 76.16
N ALA A 531 4.67 4.74 77.22
CA ALA A 531 4.55 5.50 78.46
C ALA A 531 5.90 5.66 79.15
N ARG A 532 6.74 4.62 79.19
CA ARG A 532 8.10 4.67 79.74
C ARG A 532 9.01 5.57 78.92
N ILE A 533 9.04 5.41 77.60
CA ILE A 533 9.75 6.29 76.66
C ILE A 533 9.23 7.73 76.78
N ARG A 534 7.94 7.95 77.03
CA ARG A 534 7.37 9.28 77.24
C ARG A 534 7.74 9.88 78.60
N VAL A 535 7.85 9.07 79.65
CA VAL A 535 8.39 9.49 80.95
C VAL A 535 9.89 9.78 80.83
N ASP A 536 10.66 8.93 80.15
CA ASP A 536 12.09 9.15 79.90
C ASP A 536 12.30 10.38 79.01
N ALA A 537 11.47 10.59 77.99
CA ALA A 537 11.49 11.80 77.16
C ALA A 537 11.19 13.05 77.98
N LEU A 538 10.09 13.07 78.77
CA LEU A 538 9.77 14.18 79.68
C LEU A 538 10.84 14.39 80.75
N ASN A 539 11.53 13.34 81.19
CA ASN A 539 12.64 13.42 82.13
C ASN A 539 13.90 14.00 81.46
N THR A 540 14.19 13.65 80.19
CA THR A 540 15.25 14.29 79.41
C THR A 540 14.90 15.72 79.00
N GLU A 541 13.62 16.04 78.80
CA GLU A 541 13.13 17.39 78.51
C GLU A 541 13.25 18.26 79.77
N ALA A 542 12.76 17.79 80.92
CA ALA A 542 12.98 18.44 82.21
C ALA A 542 14.46 18.56 82.60
N HIS A 543 15.30 17.58 82.24
CA HIS A 543 16.74 17.67 82.44
C HIS A 543 17.38 18.68 81.48
N ASN A 544 16.94 18.77 80.21
CA ASN A 544 17.36 19.80 79.28
C ASN A 544 16.91 21.19 79.74
N ASP A 545 15.69 21.35 80.26
CA ASP A 545 15.21 22.61 80.85
C ASP A 545 16.04 23.00 82.07
N GLN A 546 16.39 22.04 82.94
CA GLN A 546 17.30 22.27 84.07
C GLN A 546 18.72 22.60 83.61
N LEU A 547 19.21 21.99 82.52
CA LEU A 547 20.49 22.32 81.89
C LEU A 547 20.44 23.72 81.24
N HIS A 548 19.31 24.12 80.65
CA HIS A 548 19.10 25.47 80.11
C HIS A 548 19.01 26.52 81.22
N GLU A 549 18.29 26.26 82.32
CA GLU A 549 18.21 27.17 83.46
C GLU A 549 19.57 27.30 84.17
N THR A 550 20.32 26.19 84.31
CA THR A 550 21.69 26.25 84.83
C THR A 550 22.66 26.92 83.86
N LEU A 551 22.52 26.73 82.55
CA LEU A 551 23.28 27.46 81.52
C LEU A 551 22.99 28.96 81.58
N ASP A 552 21.73 29.38 81.63
CA ASP A 552 21.32 30.78 81.79
C ASP A 552 21.78 31.38 83.12
N GLY A 553 21.76 30.58 84.19
CA GLY A 553 22.32 30.93 85.49
C GLY A 553 23.84 31.11 85.44
N MET A 554 24.56 30.25 84.72
CA MET A 554 25.99 30.38 84.45
C MET A 554 26.28 31.60 83.58
N LEU A 555 25.52 31.83 82.49
CA LEU A 555 25.67 32.99 81.61
C LEU A 555 25.38 34.32 82.31
N LYS A 556 24.41 34.36 83.23
CA LYS A 556 24.18 35.51 84.13
C LYS A 556 25.36 35.72 85.06
N LYS A 557 25.82 34.68 85.76
CA LYS A 557 27.03 34.76 86.63
C LYS A 557 28.28 35.17 85.86
N LEU A 558 28.45 34.74 84.61
CA LEU A 558 29.58 35.07 83.76
C LEU A 558 29.52 36.54 83.31
N LYS A 559 28.33 37.05 82.93
CA LYS A 559 28.11 38.49 82.72
C LYS A 559 28.33 39.31 83.99
N ASP A 560 27.86 38.85 85.14
CA ASP A 560 28.07 39.53 86.42
C ASP A 560 29.58 39.56 86.76
N GLN A 561 30.29 38.45 86.55
CA GLN A 561 31.75 38.39 86.67
C GLN A 561 32.46 39.27 85.65
N ASP A 562 32.02 39.36 84.40
CA ASP A 562 32.58 40.29 83.40
C ASP A 562 32.38 41.75 83.81
N THR A 563 31.22 42.12 84.37
CA THR A 563 31.03 43.48 84.91
C THR A 563 31.87 43.72 86.16
N LEU A 564 32.08 42.71 87.01
CA LEU A 564 32.96 42.78 88.17
C LEU A 564 34.44 42.86 87.75
N ILE A 565 34.84 42.14 86.71
CA ILE A 565 36.16 42.22 86.08
C ILE A 565 36.34 43.59 85.44
N ALA A 566 35.33 44.16 84.77
CA ALA A 566 35.40 45.52 84.23
C ALA A 566 35.59 46.57 85.36
N ARG A 567 34.87 46.41 86.49
CA ARG A 567 35.09 47.23 87.70
C ARG A 567 36.49 47.03 88.26
N TYR A 568 36.97 45.80 88.42
CA TYR A 568 38.31 45.54 88.90
C TYR A 568 39.40 46.00 87.93
N GLN A 569 39.20 45.97 86.62
CA GLN A 569 40.11 46.55 85.64
C GLN A 569 40.14 48.07 85.74
N GLN A 570 39.00 48.71 86.00
CA GLN A 570 38.92 50.15 86.27
C GLN A 570 39.61 50.51 87.60
N GLU A 571 39.38 49.73 88.66
CA GLU A 571 40.07 49.88 89.95
C GLU A 571 41.57 49.59 89.82
N ILE A 572 42.01 48.60 89.03
CA ILE A 572 43.42 48.30 88.77
C ILE A 572 44.06 49.46 88.01
N ARG A 573 43.38 50.10 87.04
CA ARG A 573 43.88 51.32 86.39
C ARG A 573 44.04 52.46 87.40
N GLN A 574 43.02 52.75 88.21
CA GLN A 574 43.10 53.77 89.26
C GLN A 574 44.18 53.45 90.31
N ARG A 575 44.32 52.19 90.70
CA ARG A 575 45.36 51.70 91.61
C ARG A 575 46.74 51.80 90.98
N ASN A 576 46.89 51.56 89.67
CA ASN A 576 48.14 51.74 88.96
C ASN A 576 48.53 53.22 88.88
N ASP A 577 47.59 54.12 88.53
CA ASP A 577 47.83 55.57 88.56
C ASP A 577 48.26 56.04 89.97
N ASP A 578 47.64 55.49 91.02
CA ASP A 578 47.99 55.77 92.41
C ASP A 578 49.28 55.07 92.87
N ILE A 579 49.62 53.91 92.29
CA ILE A 579 50.89 53.21 92.48
C ILE A 579 52.00 54.02 91.83
N GLU A 580 51.84 54.59 90.63
CA GLU A 580 52.84 55.49 90.02
C GLU A 580 53.07 56.72 90.89
N LYS A 581 52.00 57.40 91.34
CA LYS A 581 52.09 58.53 92.29
C LYS A 581 52.79 58.11 93.60
N LYS A 582 52.50 56.91 94.12
CA LYS A 582 53.14 56.35 95.32
C LYS A 582 54.56 55.85 95.06
N MET A 583 54.92 55.43 93.85
CA MET A 583 56.25 54.99 93.46
C MET A 583 57.19 56.20 93.41
N TYR A 584 56.75 57.32 92.82
CA TYR A 584 57.45 58.60 92.96
C TYR A 584 57.61 59.06 94.43
N ARG A 585 56.65 58.73 95.30
CA ARG A 585 56.75 58.99 96.75
C ARG A 585 57.72 58.02 97.44
N VAL A 586 57.71 56.75 97.06
CA VAL A 586 58.54 55.67 97.58
C VAL A 586 59.99 55.84 97.14
N ASP A 587 60.31 56.17 95.88
CA ASP A 587 61.68 56.48 95.46
C ASP A 587 62.28 57.66 96.24
N ARG A 588 61.45 58.68 96.52
CA ARG A 588 61.85 59.81 97.38
C ARG A 588 62.05 59.41 98.84
N LEU A 589 61.37 58.37 99.33
CA LEU A 589 61.51 57.86 100.69
C LEU A 589 62.60 56.79 100.80
N ASN A 590 62.80 55.92 99.81
CA ASN A 590 63.89 54.94 99.72
C ASN A 590 65.24 55.63 99.64
N ARG A 591 65.38 56.72 98.86
CA ARG A 591 66.57 57.59 98.91
C ARG A 591 66.83 58.26 100.29
N LYS A 592 65.83 58.25 101.19
CA LYS A 592 65.99 58.60 102.61
C LYS A 592 66.18 57.38 103.51
N TYR A 593 65.65 56.22 103.14
CA TYR A 593 65.68 54.98 103.92
C TYR A 593 67.01 54.23 103.75
N GLU A 594 67.56 54.18 102.53
CA GLU A 594 68.93 53.71 102.24
C GLU A 594 69.98 54.50 103.03
N LYS A 595 69.75 55.79 103.26
CA LYS A 595 70.60 56.64 104.12
C LYS A 595 70.48 56.34 105.62
N MET A 596 69.47 55.57 106.04
CA MET A 596 69.18 55.25 107.44
C MET A 596 69.36 53.75 107.77
N THR A 597 69.42 52.88 106.76
CA THR A 597 69.50 51.40 106.91
C THR A 597 70.87 50.80 106.60
N ALA A 598 71.85 51.60 106.19
CA ALA A 598 73.22 51.14 105.91
C ALA A 598 73.95 50.49 107.12
N ASN A 599 73.42 50.61 108.35
CA ASN A 599 74.10 50.24 109.60
C ASN A 599 73.27 49.29 110.51
N ALA A 600 72.35 48.50 109.99
CA ALA A 600 71.63 47.50 110.79
C ALA A 600 71.32 46.22 110.01
N ASP A 601 72.07 45.15 110.32
CA ASP A 601 71.81 43.78 109.90
C ASP A 601 71.56 42.93 111.16
N PRO A 602 70.39 42.27 111.30
CA PRO A 602 70.16 41.31 112.37
C PRO A 602 69.67 39.96 111.82
N GLY A 603 70.59 39.00 111.75
CA GLY A 603 70.23 37.59 111.84
C GLY A 603 69.90 37.18 113.29
N GLU A 604 69.14 36.09 113.41
CA GLU A 604 68.97 35.24 114.60
C GLU A 604 68.27 35.81 115.85
N HIS A 605 66.96 35.52 115.97
CA HIS A 605 66.35 35.03 117.22
C HIS A 605 65.13 34.14 116.93
N VAL A 606 65.37 32.83 116.76
CA VAL A 606 64.36 31.81 116.45
C VAL A 606 63.49 31.50 117.68
N GLY A 607 62.34 32.18 117.80
CA GLY A 607 61.37 31.97 118.88
C GLY A 607 60.25 30.96 118.55
N PRO A 608 59.34 30.64 119.50
CA PRO A 608 58.22 29.69 119.28
C PRO A 608 57.31 30.04 118.09
N LEU A 609 57.21 31.33 117.76
CA LEU A 609 56.51 31.80 116.57
C LEU A 609 57.10 31.23 115.27
N GLU A 610 58.41 31.00 115.19
CA GLU A 610 59.03 30.34 114.04
C GLU A 610 58.69 28.85 113.93
N ALA A 611 58.38 28.17 115.04
CA ALA A 611 57.89 26.79 115.00
C ALA A 611 56.46 26.72 114.44
N THR A 612 55.58 27.64 114.86
CA THR A 612 54.25 27.79 114.24
C THR A 612 54.34 28.25 112.79
N ILE A 613 55.26 29.16 112.44
CA ILE A 613 55.51 29.58 111.06
C ILE A 613 56.08 28.42 110.22
N LYS A 614 56.93 27.54 110.76
CA LYS A 614 57.38 26.31 110.07
C LYS A 614 56.25 25.31 109.84
N ASN A 615 55.31 25.17 110.78
CA ASN A 615 54.12 24.36 110.55
C ASN A 615 53.19 24.99 109.51
N LEU A 616 52.95 26.30 109.56
CA LEU A 616 52.19 27.03 108.54
C LEU A 616 52.88 27.00 107.17
N TYR A 617 54.21 26.99 107.10
CA TYR A 617 54.94 26.77 105.85
C TYR A 617 54.78 25.34 105.34
N LYS A 618 54.84 24.32 106.20
CA LYS A 618 54.52 22.93 105.81
C LYS A 618 53.09 22.77 105.32
N GLU A 619 52.13 23.43 105.96
CA GLU A 619 50.72 23.42 105.58
C GLU A 619 50.50 24.18 104.26
N ARG A 620 51.14 25.35 104.09
CA ARG A 620 51.23 26.07 102.81
C ARG A 620 51.85 25.21 101.72
N ASP A 621 52.89 24.45 102.01
CA ASP A 621 53.59 23.61 101.04
C ASP A 621 52.78 22.35 100.71
N GLY A 622 52.01 21.81 101.67
CA GLY A 622 50.99 20.80 101.43
C GLY A 622 49.89 21.30 100.51
N VAL A 623 49.29 22.45 100.83
CA VAL A 623 48.26 23.10 99.98
C VAL A 623 48.83 23.51 98.62
N ASN A 624 50.09 23.91 98.52
CA ASN A 624 50.74 24.20 97.24
C ASN A 624 50.95 22.92 96.42
N ALA A 625 51.33 21.79 97.03
CA ALA A 625 51.43 20.51 96.35
C ALA A 625 50.05 20.01 95.88
N GLU A 626 49.01 20.23 96.69
CA GLU A 626 47.62 19.90 96.34
C GLU A 626 47.10 20.81 95.20
N CYS A 627 47.39 22.11 95.24
CA CYS A 627 47.13 23.05 94.15
C CYS A 627 47.89 22.68 92.86
N GLN A 628 49.16 22.26 92.95
CA GLN A 628 49.93 21.79 91.79
C GLN A 628 49.36 20.48 91.22
N SER A 629 48.91 19.56 92.08
CA SER A 629 48.22 18.32 91.67
C SER A 629 46.88 18.64 90.97
N LEU A 630 46.08 19.55 91.53
CA LEU A 630 44.82 20.00 90.93
C LEU A 630 45.05 20.77 89.63
N GLN A 631 46.11 21.58 89.53
CA GLN A 631 46.49 22.27 88.30
C GLN A 631 46.97 21.30 87.22
N ALA A 632 47.71 20.25 87.59
CA ALA A 632 48.10 19.18 86.67
C ALA A 632 46.90 18.35 86.19
N ALA A 633 45.96 18.02 87.10
CA ALA A 633 44.71 17.36 86.74
C ALA A 633 43.85 18.23 85.82
N TRP A 634 43.69 19.52 86.14
CA TRP A 634 42.98 20.48 85.30
C TRP A 634 43.63 20.66 83.93
N LEU A 635 44.97 20.73 83.84
CA LEU A 635 45.67 20.76 82.56
C LEU A 635 45.47 19.47 81.76
N ALA A 636 45.46 18.31 82.42
CA ALA A 636 45.19 17.03 81.76
C ALA A 636 43.76 16.95 81.22
N ASP A 637 42.77 17.41 82.00
CA ASP A 637 41.37 17.43 81.58
C ASP A 637 41.08 18.51 80.53
N GLN A 638 41.72 19.68 80.62
CA GLN A 638 41.71 20.70 79.56
C GLN A 638 42.34 20.17 78.27
N THR A 639 43.41 19.36 78.37
CA THR A 639 44.03 18.71 77.20
C THR A 639 43.08 17.67 76.59
N LYS A 640 42.41 16.85 77.40
CA LYS A 640 41.36 15.93 76.92
C LYS A 640 40.20 16.68 76.27
N LEU A 641 39.78 17.82 76.84
CA LEU A 641 38.71 18.67 76.29
C LEU A 641 39.10 19.23 74.93
N VAL A 642 40.34 19.68 74.76
CA VAL A 642 40.86 20.14 73.45
C VAL A 642 40.93 19.00 72.44
N TYR A 643 41.40 17.81 72.84
CA TYR A 643 41.38 16.64 71.96
C TYR A 643 39.96 16.23 71.55
N ALA A 644 39.01 16.19 72.50
CA ALA A 644 37.61 15.88 72.22
C ALA A 644 36.96 16.96 71.32
N ALA A 645 37.24 18.24 71.55
CA ALA A 645 36.77 19.32 70.69
C ALA A 645 37.32 19.20 69.26
N GLN A 646 38.61 18.88 69.12
CA GLN A 646 39.24 18.67 67.82
C GLN A 646 38.71 17.42 67.11
N GLU A 647 38.48 16.33 67.83
CA GLU A 647 37.82 15.13 67.30
C GLU A 647 36.38 15.42 66.86
N THR A 648 35.61 16.21 67.64
CA THR A 648 34.27 16.63 67.21
C THR A 648 34.31 17.50 65.94
N GLN A 649 35.28 18.41 65.81
CA GLN A 649 35.47 19.20 64.60
C GLN A 649 35.81 18.30 63.39
N ASP A 650 36.75 17.36 63.54
CA ASP A 650 37.09 16.37 62.53
C ASP A 650 35.87 15.53 62.10
N THR A 651 34.98 15.16 63.04
CA THR A 651 33.74 14.44 62.71
C THR A 651 32.71 15.32 62.00
N LEU A 652 32.60 16.60 62.36
CA LEU A 652 31.73 17.55 61.68
C LEU A 652 32.19 17.80 60.24
N ASP A 653 33.50 17.97 60.02
CA ASP A 653 34.07 18.17 58.68
C ASP A 653 33.87 16.92 57.80
N LYS A 654 34.07 15.72 58.35
CA LYS A 654 33.73 14.44 57.69
C LYS A 654 32.23 14.34 57.37
N ASN A 655 31.35 14.78 58.28
CA ASN A 655 29.91 14.73 58.07
C ASN A 655 29.44 15.75 57.01
N ALA A 656 30.07 16.92 56.95
CA ALA A 656 29.87 17.90 55.88
C ALA A 656 30.35 17.34 54.52
N GLU A 657 31.49 16.66 54.48
CA GLU A 657 32.00 16.00 53.27
C GLU A 657 31.05 14.88 52.80
N ILE A 658 30.59 14.01 53.71
CA ILE A 658 29.61 12.95 53.41
C ILE A 658 28.30 13.57 52.90
N SER A 659 27.82 14.65 53.51
CA SER A 659 26.62 15.38 53.07
C SER A 659 26.78 15.95 51.65
N ALA A 660 27.96 16.49 51.31
CA ALA A 660 28.27 16.94 49.95
C ALA A 660 28.33 15.77 48.96
N ARG A 661 28.96 14.65 49.33
CA ARG A 661 29.00 13.42 48.52
C ARG A 661 27.60 12.86 48.26
N ILE A 662 26.71 12.85 49.27
CA ILE A 662 25.31 12.43 49.13
C ILE A 662 24.58 13.33 48.12
N ARG A 663 24.68 14.66 48.23
CA ARG A 663 24.07 15.60 47.26
C ARG A 663 24.53 15.34 45.83
N ILE A 664 25.83 15.11 45.62
CA ILE A 664 26.38 14.78 44.28
C ILE A 664 25.86 13.43 43.76
N LEU A 665 25.70 12.43 44.64
CA LEU A 665 25.15 11.12 44.27
C LEU A 665 23.65 11.20 43.95
N ASP A 666 22.87 11.98 44.69
CA ASP A 666 21.45 12.21 44.41
C ASP A 666 21.23 13.01 43.13
N GLU A 667 22.07 14.02 42.83
CA GLU A 667 22.02 14.73 41.55
C GLU A 667 22.34 13.80 40.37
N LYS A 668 23.40 12.98 40.48
CA LYS A 668 23.72 11.95 39.49
C LYS A 668 22.60 10.92 39.34
N ARG A 669 21.98 10.49 40.44
CA ARG A 669 20.82 9.59 40.43
C ARG A 669 19.63 10.23 39.71
N LEU A 670 19.33 11.50 39.98
CA LEU A 670 18.26 12.25 39.31
C LEU A 670 18.52 12.38 37.81
N GLN A 671 19.77 12.65 37.41
CA GLN A 671 20.17 12.72 36.01
C GLN A 671 20.04 11.36 35.30
N LEU A 672 20.53 10.27 35.91
CA LEU A 672 20.36 8.91 35.40
C LEU A 672 18.89 8.48 35.31
N LEU A 673 18.03 8.89 36.26
CA LEU A 673 16.59 8.65 36.20
C LEU A 673 15.92 9.43 35.05
N LYS A 674 16.30 10.70 34.82
CA LYS A 674 15.83 11.49 33.67
C LYS A 674 16.26 10.87 32.34
N ASP A 675 17.52 10.47 32.22
CA ASP A 675 18.05 9.82 31.02
C ASP A 675 17.40 8.44 30.78
N SER A 676 17.18 7.65 31.83
CA SER A 676 16.43 6.40 31.77
C SER A 676 15.00 6.63 31.27
N ALA A 677 14.27 7.60 31.84
CA ALA A 677 12.92 7.94 31.42
C ALA A 677 12.87 8.40 29.95
N LYS A 678 13.84 9.23 29.51
CA LYS A 678 13.99 9.67 28.12
C LYS A 678 14.26 8.50 27.16
N ARG A 679 15.17 7.59 27.52
CA ARG A 679 15.43 6.36 26.73
C ARG A 679 14.20 5.46 26.68
N THR A 680 13.47 5.34 27.78
CA THR A 680 12.23 4.54 27.85
C THR A 680 11.14 5.12 26.95
N SER A 681 10.96 6.44 26.91
CA SER A 681 10.02 7.08 25.98
C SER A 681 10.46 6.90 24.51
N GLN A 682 11.75 7.03 24.21
CA GLN A 682 12.31 6.75 22.88
C GLN A 682 12.07 5.30 22.45
N ILE A 683 12.27 4.32 23.34
CA ILE A 683 11.96 2.90 23.10
C ILE A 683 10.46 2.73 22.81
N SER A 684 9.57 3.36 23.59
CA SER A 684 8.11 3.28 23.34
C SER A 684 7.68 3.90 22.00
N ALA A 685 8.32 4.99 21.58
CA ALA A 685 8.10 5.62 20.29
C ALA A 685 8.61 4.74 19.13
N LEU A 686 9.80 4.14 19.28
CA LEU A 686 10.35 3.17 18.32
C LEU A 686 9.49 1.90 18.24
N GLN A 687 8.98 1.38 19.36
CA GLN A 687 8.04 0.26 19.36
C GLN A 687 6.72 0.60 18.65
N THR A 688 6.22 1.82 18.84
CA THR A 688 4.99 2.30 18.17
C THR A 688 5.21 2.46 16.67
N SER A 689 6.35 3.03 16.26
CA SER A 689 6.79 3.09 14.85
C SER A 689 6.96 1.68 14.24
N ASN A 690 7.57 0.75 14.96
CA ASN A 690 7.73 -0.64 14.50
C ASN A 690 6.38 -1.36 14.36
N LYS A 691 5.39 -1.09 15.24
CA LYS A 691 4.01 -1.57 15.09
C LYS A 691 3.34 -0.97 13.84
N ALA A 692 3.52 0.32 13.57
CA ALA A 692 3.01 0.97 12.36
C ALA A 692 3.63 0.34 11.09
N MET A 693 4.97 0.20 11.03
CA MET A 693 5.65 -0.47 9.92
C MET A 693 5.19 -1.92 9.73
N ARG A 694 4.93 -2.68 10.81
CA ARG A 694 4.35 -4.04 10.69
C ARG A 694 2.93 -4.04 10.14
N ALA A 695 2.11 -3.05 10.50
CA ALA A 695 0.77 -2.89 9.94
C ALA A 695 0.82 -2.48 8.45
N ASP A 696 1.78 -1.64 8.06
CA ASP A 696 2.00 -1.28 6.66
C ASP A 696 2.54 -2.47 5.84
N VAL A 697 3.46 -3.28 6.40
CA VAL A 697 3.90 -4.55 5.78
C VAL A 697 2.73 -5.54 5.66
N ALA A 698 1.86 -5.64 6.65
CA ALA A 698 0.65 -6.47 6.56
C ALA A 698 -0.30 -5.98 5.46
N ARG A 699 -0.51 -4.65 5.34
CA ARG A 699 -1.31 -4.04 4.26
C ARG A 699 -0.68 -4.26 2.88
N LEU A 700 0.64 -4.15 2.76
CA LEU A 700 1.37 -4.43 1.53
C LEU A 700 1.26 -5.91 1.15
N ASN A 701 1.34 -6.84 2.10
CA ASN A 701 1.13 -8.27 1.85
C ASN A 701 -0.31 -8.57 1.44
N GLU A 702 -1.31 -7.89 2.01
CA GLU A 702 -2.70 -8.00 1.59
C GLU A 702 -2.92 -7.46 0.16
N LEU A 703 -2.30 -6.31 -0.17
CA LEU A 703 -2.32 -5.75 -1.52
C LEU A 703 -1.60 -6.67 -2.52
N LEU A 704 -0.44 -7.23 -2.16
CA LEU A 704 0.27 -8.22 -2.99
C LEU A 704 -0.58 -9.48 -3.21
N GLY A 705 -1.28 -9.97 -2.18
CA GLY A 705 -2.22 -11.08 -2.33
C GLY A 705 -3.40 -10.76 -3.25
N LYS A 706 -3.95 -9.54 -3.16
CA LYS A 706 -5.00 -9.03 -4.06
C LYS A 706 -4.49 -8.87 -5.50
N HIS A 707 -3.28 -8.34 -5.69
CA HIS A 707 -2.67 -8.20 -7.01
C HIS A 707 -2.34 -9.57 -7.62
N ALA A 708 -1.78 -10.52 -6.87
CA ALA A 708 -1.53 -11.88 -7.34
C ALA A 708 -2.82 -12.61 -7.72
N ALA A 709 -3.91 -12.44 -6.95
CA ALA A 709 -5.22 -12.97 -7.31
C ALA A 709 -5.79 -12.31 -8.58
N MET A 710 -5.61 -10.99 -8.75
CA MET A 710 -6.04 -10.27 -9.95
C MET A 710 -5.20 -10.65 -11.18
N GLU A 711 -3.90 -10.86 -11.02
CA GLU A 711 -2.98 -11.33 -12.06
C GLU A 711 -3.34 -12.76 -12.48
N GLN A 712 -3.61 -13.66 -11.53
CA GLN A 712 -4.08 -15.01 -11.83
C GLN A 712 -5.44 -15.00 -12.55
N ASN A 713 -6.37 -14.14 -12.14
CA ASN A 713 -7.66 -13.99 -12.82
C ASN A 713 -7.47 -13.47 -14.25
N LEU A 714 -6.68 -12.41 -14.46
CA LEU A 714 -6.37 -11.89 -15.79
C LEU A 714 -5.65 -12.92 -16.67
N SER A 715 -4.77 -13.74 -16.10
CA SER A 715 -4.12 -14.85 -16.81
C SER A 715 -5.12 -15.95 -17.19
N ASN A 716 -6.04 -16.30 -16.30
CA ASN A 716 -7.12 -17.24 -16.58
C ASN A 716 -8.06 -16.69 -17.68
N ASP A 717 -8.51 -15.45 -17.55
CA ASP A 717 -9.39 -14.78 -18.53
C ASP A 717 -8.71 -14.67 -19.90
N THR A 718 -7.41 -14.39 -19.93
CA THR A 718 -6.60 -14.41 -21.17
C THR A 718 -6.56 -15.81 -21.77
N SER A 719 -6.34 -16.85 -20.96
CA SER A 719 -6.35 -18.25 -21.44
C SER A 719 -7.73 -18.70 -21.94
N VAL A 720 -8.82 -18.21 -21.32
CA VAL A 720 -10.20 -18.44 -21.79
C VAL A 720 -10.43 -17.74 -23.12
N MET A 721 -10.07 -16.46 -23.25
CA MET A 721 -10.17 -15.72 -24.52
C MET A 721 -9.30 -16.35 -25.62
N GLU A 722 -8.09 -16.83 -25.32
CA GLU A 722 -7.26 -17.59 -26.26
C GLU A 722 -7.94 -18.89 -26.71
N MET A 723 -8.61 -19.60 -25.79
CA MET A 723 -9.36 -20.82 -26.14
C MET A 723 -10.60 -20.51 -26.98
N GLU A 724 -11.30 -19.41 -26.68
CA GLU A 724 -12.43 -18.89 -27.46
C GLU A 724 -11.99 -18.51 -28.87
N PHE A 725 -10.95 -17.67 -29.03
CA PHE A 725 -10.39 -17.31 -30.34
C PHE A 725 -9.89 -18.54 -31.13
N GLN A 726 -9.27 -19.53 -30.48
CA GLN A 726 -8.90 -20.78 -31.13
C GLN A 726 -10.13 -21.60 -31.57
N SER A 727 -11.24 -21.53 -30.83
CA SER A 727 -12.50 -22.20 -31.21
C SER A 727 -13.19 -21.50 -32.38
N GLU A 728 -13.24 -20.16 -32.37
CA GLU A 728 -13.75 -19.34 -33.47
C GLU A 728 -12.92 -19.53 -34.74
N LEU A 729 -11.58 -19.56 -34.61
CA LEU A 729 -10.68 -19.82 -35.73
C LEU A 729 -10.97 -21.20 -36.36
N ARG A 730 -11.10 -22.26 -35.55
CA ARG A 730 -11.47 -23.60 -36.04
C ARG A 730 -12.86 -23.63 -36.68
N GLU A 731 -13.82 -22.85 -36.18
CA GLU A 731 -15.16 -22.76 -36.79
C GLU A 731 -15.12 -22.00 -38.13
N LEU A 732 -14.30 -20.94 -38.23
CA LEU A 732 -14.06 -20.20 -39.47
C LEU A 732 -13.29 -21.02 -40.50
N GLU A 733 -12.28 -21.80 -40.08
CA GLU A 733 -11.59 -22.78 -40.92
C GLU A 733 -12.57 -23.84 -41.45
N ALA A 734 -13.44 -24.38 -40.60
CA ALA A 734 -14.46 -25.34 -41.02
C ALA A 734 -15.48 -24.72 -41.99
N LYS A 735 -15.92 -23.48 -41.77
CA LYS A 735 -16.78 -22.71 -42.69
C LYS A 735 -16.07 -22.45 -44.02
N SER A 736 -14.77 -22.15 -44.00
CA SER A 736 -13.95 -21.96 -45.20
C SER A 736 -13.81 -23.24 -46.00
N LEU A 737 -13.46 -24.37 -45.36
CA LEU A 737 -13.41 -25.69 -46.00
C LEU A 737 -14.77 -26.10 -46.59
N GLN A 738 -15.88 -25.79 -45.92
CA GLN A 738 -17.21 -26.04 -46.47
C GLN A 738 -17.52 -25.15 -47.70
N ALA A 739 -17.04 -23.91 -47.71
CA ALA A 739 -17.17 -23.02 -48.87
C ALA A 739 -16.28 -23.48 -50.03
N GLU A 740 -15.06 -23.92 -49.77
CA GLU A 740 -14.17 -24.52 -50.77
C GLU A 740 -14.77 -25.80 -51.37
N GLN A 741 -15.34 -26.68 -50.54
CA GLN A 741 -16.05 -27.87 -51.03
C GLN A 741 -17.22 -27.48 -51.95
N LYS A 742 -18.04 -26.50 -51.58
CA LYS A 742 -19.12 -25.99 -52.46
C LYS A 742 -18.58 -25.43 -53.79
N VAL A 743 -17.39 -24.81 -53.79
CA VAL A 743 -16.72 -24.34 -55.02
C VAL A 743 -16.20 -25.52 -55.86
N VAL A 744 -15.69 -26.58 -55.23
CA VAL A 744 -15.30 -27.83 -55.92
C VAL A 744 -16.53 -28.50 -56.54
N ASP A 745 -17.62 -28.66 -55.78
CA ASP A 745 -18.87 -29.24 -56.26
C ASP A 745 -19.46 -28.43 -57.42
N ALA A 746 -19.46 -27.10 -57.32
CA ALA A 746 -19.91 -26.21 -58.40
C ALA A 746 -19.00 -26.27 -59.64
N ARG A 747 -17.69 -26.47 -59.48
CA ARG A 747 -16.76 -26.70 -60.60
C ARG A 747 -17.02 -28.05 -61.27
N ALA A 748 -17.27 -29.10 -60.49
CA ALA A 748 -17.60 -30.44 -61.00
C ALA A 748 -18.94 -30.43 -61.77
N ALA A 749 -19.97 -29.77 -61.22
CA ALA A 749 -21.25 -29.56 -61.90
C ALA A 749 -21.08 -28.73 -63.18
N LYS A 750 -20.22 -27.70 -63.18
CA LYS A 750 -19.88 -26.94 -64.39
C LYS A 750 -19.20 -27.81 -65.45
N THR A 751 -18.24 -28.66 -65.09
CA THR A 751 -17.58 -29.55 -66.07
C THR A 751 -18.56 -30.56 -66.64
N GLN A 752 -19.43 -31.14 -65.80
CA GLN A 752 -20.48 -32.05 -66.27
C GLN A 752 -21.44 -31.35 -67.24
N LEU A 753 -21.90 -30.13 -66.94
CA LEU A 753 -22.74 -29.35 -67.85
C LEU A 753 -22.04 -28.97 -69.16
N LEU A 754 -20.71 -28.79 -69.14
CA LEU A 754 -19.94 -28.57 -70.37
C LEU A 754 -19.86 -29.85 -71.22
N ASP A 755 -19.67 -31.02 -70.60
CA ASP A 755 -19.70 -32.31 -71.30
C ASP A 755 -21.09 -32.60 -71.88
N ASP A 756 -22.17 -32.34 -71.12
CA ASP A 756 -23.56 -32.43 -71.59
C ASP A 756 -23.83 -31.49 -72.78
N VAL A 757 -23.30 -30.26 -72.75
CA VAL A 757 -23.39 -29.31 -73.88
C VAL A 757 -22.64 -29.83 -75.10
N LEU A 758 -21.42 -30.36 -74.94
CA LEU A 758 -20.65 -30.94 -76.05
C LEU A 758 -21.38 -32.15 -76.68
N ASP A 759 -22.05 -32.97 -75.87
CA ASP A 759 -22.87 -34.08 -76.38
C ASP A 759 -24.17 -33.62 -77.05
N LEU A 760 -24.77 -32.52 -76.59
CA LEU A 760 -25.89 -31.88 -77.31
C LEU A 760 -25.43 -31.25 -78.64
N GLU A 761 -24.28 -30.58 -78.68
CA GLU A 761 -23.68 -30.05 -79.92
C GLU A 761 -23.39 -31.17 -80.93
N ARG A 762 -22.84 -32.31 -80.47
CA ARG A 762 -22.66 -33.52 -81.29
C ARG A 762 -24.00 -34.05 -81.84
N GLN A 763 -25.05 -34.05 -81.03
CA GLN A 763 -26.39 -34.46 -81.48
C GLN A 763 -26.97 -33.49 -82.51
N VAL A 764 -26.82 -32.17 -82.31
CA VAL A 764 -27.25 -31.14 -83.28
C VAL A 764 -26.54 -31.35 -84.62
N ALA A 765 -25.20 -31.46 -84.62
CA ALA A 765 -24.42 -31.70 -85.85
C ALA A 765 -24.82 -33.01 -86.57
N LEU A 766 -25.18 -34.06 -85.80
CA LEU A 766 -25.70 -35.31 -86.36
C LEU A 766 -27.07 -35.11 -87.02
N TRP A 767 -27.97 -34.33 -86.41
CA TRP A 767 -29.27 -33.98 -87.00
C TRP A 767 -29.14 -33.07 -88.22
N GLU A 768 -28.25 -32.08 -88.20
CA GLU A 768 -27.93 -31.25 -89.37
C GLU A 768 -27.45 -32.11 -90.53
N LYS A 769 -26.52 -33.04 -90.28
CA LYS A 769 -26.04 -33.99 -91.30
C LYS A 769 -27.15 -34.91 -91.83
N LYS A 770 -28.09 -35.35 -90.99
CA LYS A 770 -29.28 -36.11 -91.43
C LYS A 770 -30.18 -35.27 -92.34
N ILE A 771 -30.46 -34.02 -91.98
CA ILE A 771 -31.27 -33.09 -92.78
C ILE A 771 -30.56 -32.77 -94.11
N GLN A 772 -29.24 -32.61 -94.10
CA GLN A 772 -28.45 -32.42 -95.32
C GLN A 772 -28.54 -33.64 -96.24
N LEU A 773 -28.34 -34.86 -95.72
CA LEU A 773 -28.52 -36.08 -96.48
C LEU A 773 -29.96 -36.25 -97.00
N GLU A 774 -30.98 -35.90 -96.21
CA GLU A 774 -32.38 -35.90 -96.67
C GLU A 774 -32.58 -34.95 -97.86
N ARG A 775 -32.08 -33.71 -97.77
CA ARG A 775 -32.13 -32.72 -98.86
C ARG A 775 -31.37 -33.19 -100.10
N GLU A 776 -30.19 -33.77 -99.93
CA GLU A 776 -29.40 -34.34 -101.03
C GLU A 776 -30.14 -35.51 -101.69
N THR A 777 -30.81 -36.38 -100.91
CA THR A 777 -31.64 -37.45 -101.47
C THR A 777 -32.91 -36.93 -102.15
N GLN A 778 -33.55 -35.86 -101.64
CA GLN A 778 -34.70 -35.24 -102.30
C GLN A 778 -34.31 -34.55 -103.61
N ALA A 779 -33.15 -33.89 -103.66
CA ALA A 779 -32.60 -33.34 -104.90
C ALA A 779 -32.24 -34.45 -105.91
N ALA A 780 -31.76 -35.61 -105.43
CA ALA A 780 -31.49 -36.78 -106.27
C ALA A 780 -32.76 -37.54 -106.71
N LEU A 781 -33.90 -37.33 -106.04
CA LEU A 781 -35.22 -37.90 -106.40
C LEU A 781 -36.12 -36.93 -107.17
N ASP A 782 -35.61 -35.77 -107.61
CA ASP A 782 -36.40 -34.76 -108.32
C ASP A 782 -36.84 -35.23 -109.73
N PRO A 783 -38.14 -35.40 -110.02
CA PRO A 783 -38.63 -35.98 -111.28
C PRO A 783 -38.39 -35.13 -112.54
N GLU A 784 -37.92 -33.87 -112.42
CA GLU A 784 -37.67 -33.02 -113.59
C GLU A 784 -36.32 -33.32 -114.28
N ALA A 785 -35.38 -33.97 -113.58
CA ALA A 785 -34.08 -34.40 -114.11
C ALA A 785 -34.23 -35.59 -115.09
N GLY A 786 -34.22 -35.30 -116.40
CA GLY A 786 -34.35 -36.28 -117.49
C GLY A 786 -35.51 -36.01 -118.47
N THR A 787 -36.37 -35.03 -118.17
CA THR A 787 -37.55 -34.71 -119.00
C THR A 787 -37.23 -34.02 -120.35
N SER A 788 -35.99 -33.58 -120.56
CA SER A 788 -35.49 -32.97 -121.79
C SER A 788 -35.21 -33.99 -122.89
N GLU A 789 -34.64 -35.14 -122.55
CA GLU A 789 -34.20 -36.17 -123.51
C GLU A 789 -35.39 -36.95 -124.10
N VAL A 790 -36.41 -37.23 -123.28
CA VAL A 790 -37.66 -37.88 -123.74
C VAL A 790 -38.39 -37.02 -124.77
N LYS A 791 -38.51 -35.71 -124.54
CA LYS A 791 -39.16 -34.77 -125.47
C LYS A 791 -38.42 -34.64 -126.80
N ALA A 792 -37.10 -34.82 -126.82
CA ALA A 792 -36.33 -34.82 -128.06
C ALA A 792 -36.66 -36.03 -128.95
N MET A 793 -36.88 -37.21 -128.37
CA MET A 793 -37.24 -38.42 -129.12
C MET A 793 -38.67 -38.36 -129.70
N GLU A 794 -39.62 -37.71 -129.01
CA GLU A 794 -40.99 -37.52 -129.51
C GLU A 794 -41.06 -36.64 -130.78
N ILE A 795 -40.19 -35.63 -130.88
CA ILE A 795 -40.14 -34.69 -132.02
C ILE A 795 -39.64 -35.37 -133.30
N GLU A 796 -38.67 -36.28 -133.19
CA GLU A 796 -38.10 -36.98 -134.35
C GLU A 796 -39.08 -37.98 -134.98
N ILE A 797 -39.88 -38.67 -134.15
CA ILE A 797 -40.95 -39.59 -134.60
C ILE A 797 -42.07 -38.83 -135.35
N HIS A 798 -42.28 -37.54 -135.06
CA HIS A 798 -43.24 -36.70 -135.80
C HIS A 798 -42.71 -36.31 -137.20
N ARG A 799 -41.41 -36.02 -137.34
CA ARG A 799 -40.79 -35.65 -138.62
C ARG A 799 -40.88 -36.75 -139.69
N MET A 800 -40.69 -38.02 -139.32
CA MET A 800 -40.75 -39.11 -140.30
C MET A 800 -42.17 -39.34 -140.86
N LYS A 801 -43.24 -39.02 -140.12
CA LYS A 801 -44.62 -39.14 -140.59
C LYS A 801 -45.00 -38.07 -141.63
N ILE A 802 -44.44 -36.86 -141.50
CA ILE A 802 -44.72 -35.74 -142.42
C ILE A 802 -44.10 -35.96 -143.81
N ARG A 803 -42.99 -36.70 -143.92
CA ARG A 803 -42.32 -36.97 -145.21
C ARG A 803 -43.12 -37.88 -146.16
N LEU A 804 -43.98 -38.76 -145.64
CA LEU A 804 -44.82 -39.65 -146.47
C LEU A 804 -45.99 -38.90 -147.12
N GLU A 805 -46.44 -37.81 -146.50
CA GLU A 805 -47.64 -37.06 -146.90
C GLU A 805 -47.39 -35.92 -147.90
N GLY A 806 -46.12 -35.60 -148.18
CA GLY A 806 -45.73 -34.55 -149.14
C GLY A 806 -45.78 -35.00 -150.60
N LEU A 807 -45.25 -36.20 -150.87
CA LEU A 807 -45.07 -36.75 -152.23
C LEU A 807 -46.38 -36.99 -153.01
N GLN A 808 -47.54 -36.95 -152.36
CA GLN A 808 -48.85 -37.14 -152.99
C GLN A 808 -49.59 -35.83 -153.30
N ARG A 809 -49.04 -34.65 -152.93
CA ARG A 809 -49.74 -33.36 -153.07
C ARG A 809 -49.18 -32.45 -154.16
N GLU A 810 -47.98 -32.71 -154.68
CA GLU A 810 -47.31 -31.81 -155.65
C GLU A 810 -47.78 -31.99 -157.10
N GLN A 811 -48.55 -33.05 -157.41
CA GLN A 811 -48.95 -33.37 -158.80
C GLN A 811 -50.26 -32.71 -159.26
N GLU A 812 -51.16 -32.27 -158.36
CA GLU A 812 -52.50 -31.78 -158.73
C GLU A 812 -52.70 -30.26 -158.65
N THR A 813 -52.01 -29.53 -157.76
CA THR A 813 -52.25 -28.08 -157.58
C THR A 813 -51.55 -27.19 -158.60
N MET A 814 -50.52 -27.67 -159.30
CA MET A 814 -49.74 -26.89 -160.28
C MET A 814 -50.61 -26.25 -161.38
N ILE A 815 -51.72 -26.89 -161.74
CA ILE A 815 -52.66 -26.40 -162.77
C ILE A 815 -53.69 -25.41 -162.17
N SER A 816 -54.07 -25.57 -160.89
CA SER A 816 -55.04 -24.69 -160.23
C SER A 816 -54.45 -23.34 -159.78
N ASP A 817 -53.14 -23.25 -159.55
CA ASP A 817 -52.56 -22.05 -158.94
C ASP A 817 -52.29 -20.90 -159.93
N MET A 818 -52.22 -21.12 -161.25
CA MET A 818 -52.02 -20.04 -162.23
C MET A 818 -53.22 -19.08 -162.32
N GLU A 819 -54.46 -19.60 -162.41
CA GLU A 819 -55.66 -18.75 -162.45
C GLU A 819 -55.92 -18.08 -161.09
N ARG A 820 -55.62 -18.80 -160.01
CA ARG A 820 -55.81 -18.32 -158.63
C ARG A 820 -54.77 -17.26 -158.22
N ALA A 821 -53.60 -17.21 -158.86
CA ALA A 821 -52.53 -16.26 -158.54
C ALA A 821 -52.89 -14.81 -158.89
N ILE A 822 -53.60 -14.56 -159.99
CA ILE A 822 -53.96 -13.20 -160.43
C ILE A 822 -55.01 -12.61 -159.49
N SER A 823 -56.09 -13.35 -159.19
CA SER A 823 -57.10 -12.93 -158.20
C SER A 823 -56.56 -12.88 -156.76
N LYS A 824 -55.50 -13.64 -156.43
CA LYS A 824 -54.77 -13.50 -155.16
C LYS A 824 -53.93 -12.21 -155.11
N ARG A 825 -53.37 -11.71 -156.22
CA ARG A 825 -52.42 -10.57 -156.18
C ARG A 825 -53.08 -9.24 -155.76
N GLU A 826 -54.29 -8.96 -156.26
CA GLU A 826 -55.12 -7.83 -155.80
C GLU A 826 -55.67 -8.05 -154.38
N ALA A 827 -56.07 -9.28 -154.06
CA ALA A 827 -56.58 -9.63 -152.73
C ALA A 827 -55.50 -9.63 -151.62
N ILE A 828 -54.21 -9.70 -151.97
CA ILE A 828 -53.08 -9.70 -151.03
C ILE A 828 -52.51 -8.28 -150.82
N THR A 829 -52.48 -7.42 -151.84
CA THR A 829 -52.11 -6.00 -151.65
C THR A 829 -53.08 -5.26 -150.72
N LEU A 830 -54.36 -5.67 -150.68
CA LEU A 830 -55.39 -5.13 -149.79
C LEU A 830 -55.55 -5.87 -148.44
N ARG A 831 -54.77 -6.92 -148.13
CA ARG A 831 -54.90 -7.70 -146.88
C ARG A 831 -53.65 -7.79 -146.00
N PHE A 832 -52.52 -7.23 -146.42
CA PHE A 832 -51.29 -7.14 -145.61
C PHE A 832 -50.78 -5.70 -145.38
N LYS A 833 -51.69 -4.73 -145.26
CA LYS A 833 -51.43 -3.45 -144.55
C LYS A 833 -52.39 -3.36 -143.36
N GLY A 834 -51.84 -3.34 -142.14
CA GLY A 834 -52.61 -3.13 -140.91
C GLY A 834 -52.98 -4.39 -140.12
N LYS A 835 -52.03 -4.91 -139.32
CA LYS A 835 -52.36 -5.72 -138.13
C LYS A 835 -51.46 -5.42 -136.92
N GLN A 836 -51.16 -4.13 -136.71
CA GLN A 836 -51.15 -3.63 -135.34
C GLN A 836 -52.61 -3.33 -134.93
N ARG A 837 -52.97 -3.87 -133.75
CA ARG A 837 -54.22 -3.80 -132.96
C ARG A 837 -55.28 -2.76 -133.37
N PRO A 838 -56.58 -3.13 -133.26
CA PRO A 838 -57.24 -2.82 -131.99
C PRO A 838 -58.14 -3.93 -131.37
N THR A 839 -58.19 -3.91 -130.03
CA THR A 839 -59.32 -4.21 -129.10
C THR A 839 -60.33 -5.36 -129.35
N GLN A 840 -60.47 -6.23 -128.32
CA GLN A 840 -61.74 -6.76 -127.74
C GLN A 840 -62.68 -7.61 -128.64
N VAL A 841 -63.36 -8.71 -128.24
CA VAL A 841 -63.54 -9.57 -127.04
C VAL A 841 -63.63 -11.02 -127.61
N GLU A 842 -63.19 -12.13 -127.00
CA GLU A 842 -63.88 -12.90 -125.95
C GLU A 842 -62.96 -14.01 -125.40
N HIS A 843 -62.87 -14.15 -124.07
CA HIS A 843 -62.23 -15.30 -123.42
C HIS A 843 -63.30 -16.28 -122.92
N THR A 844 -63.13 -17.56 -123.26
CA THR A 844 -64.09 -18.62 -122.91
C THR A 844 -64.23 -18.85 -121.41
N ARG A 845 -65.49 -19.00 -120.97
CA ARG A 845 -66.00 -19.00 -119.58
C ARG A 845 -65.32 -19.97 -118.59
N ALA A 846 -64.55 -20.94 -119.08
CA ALA A 846 -63.82 -21.91 -118.25
C ALA A 846 -62.50 -21.38 -117.67
N SER A 847 -61.77 -20.52 -118.41
CA SER A 847 -60.48 -20.00 -117.96
C SER A 847 -60.64 -19.00 -116.81
N LEU A 848 -61.53 -18.02 -116.97
CA LEU A 848 -61.87 -17.04 -115.94
C LEU A 848 -62.41 -17.70 -114.66
N LYS A 849 -63.18 -18.79 -114.76
CA LYS A 849 -63.62 -19.55 -113.58
C LYS A 849 -62.46 -20.16 -112.79
N LYS A 850 -61.41 -20.67 -113.45
CA LYS A 850 -60.23 -21.23 -112.76
C LYS A 850 -59.40 -20.15 -112.07
N GLN A 851 -59.19 -19.01 -112.71
CA GLN A 851 -58.40 -17.91 -112.13
C GLN A 851 -59.15 -17.21 -110.99
N VAL A 852 -60.47 -17.03 -111.10
CA VAL A 852 -61.32 -16.54 -109.98
C VAL A 852 -61.42 -17.59 -108.87
N ALA A 853 -61.45 -18.90 -109.17
CA ALA A 853 -61.43 -19.93 -108.13
C ALA A 853 -60.07 -19.98 -107.40
N TYR A 854 -58.96 -19.83 -108.11
CA TYR A 854 -57.62 -19.75 -107.52
C TYR A 854 -57.50 -18.51 -106.61
N LEU A 855 -57.87 -17.32 -107.10
CA LEU A 855 -57.85 -16.09 -106.31
C LEU A 855 -58.85 -16.12 -105.14
N ARG A 856 -60.03 -16.73 -105.29
CA ARG A 856 -60.93 -16.97 -104.15
C ARG A 856 -60.34 -17.93 -103.13
N ARG A 857 -59.56 -18.93 -103.56
CA ARG A 857 -58.94 -19.91 -102.68
C ARG A 857 -57.76 -19.30 -101.93
N THR A 858 -56.90 -18.51 -102.58
CA THR A 858 -55.85 -17.75 -101.87
C THR A 858 -56.44 -16.65 -100.98
N ILE A 859 -57.50 -15.94 -101.39
CA ILE A 859 -58.19 -14.99 -100.50
C ILE A 859 -58.89 -15.71 -99.33
N GLN A 860 -59.45 -16.91 -99.51
CA GLN A 860 -59.97 -17.70 -98.39
C GLN A 860 -58.86 -18.28 -97.50
N GLN A 861 -57.71 -18.60 -98.07
CA GLN A 861 -56.55 -19.07 -97.31
C GLN A 861 -55.99 -17.92 -96.48
N THR A 862 -55.67 -16.77 -97.09
CA THR A 862 -55.18 -15.59 -96.35
C THR A 862 -56.24 -15.01 -95.40
N ALA A 863 -57.54 -15.13 -95.68
CA ALA A 863 -58.58 -14.79 -94.71
C ALA A 863 -58.69 -15.81 -93.56
N LYS A 864 -58.42 -17.10 -93.81
CA LYS A 864 -58.30 -18.11 -92.75
C LYS A 864 -57.06 -17.87 -91.90
N ASP A 865 -55.91 -17.69 -92.53
CA ASP A 865 -54.63 -17.44 -91.85
C ASP A 865 -54.69 -16.11 -91.08
N ALA A 866 -55.32 -15.06 -91.62
CA ALA A 866 -55.60 -13.81 -90.89
C ALA A 866 -56.64 -14.00 -89.77
N SER A 867 -57.63 -14.88 -89.93
CA SER A 867 -58.57 -15.21 -88.85
C SER A 867 -57.93 -16.06 -87.75
N GLN A 868 -56.98 -16.93 -88.08
CA GLN A 868 -56.19 -17.73 -87.15
C GLN A 868 -55.21 -16.81 -86.41
N LEU A 869 -54.46 -15.96 -87.10
CA LEU A 869 -53.61 -14.94 -86.49
C LEU A 869 -54.44 -13.95 -85.65
N SER A 870 -55.65 -13.56 -86.07
CA SER A 870 -56.53 -12.73 -85.23
C SER A 870 -57.10 -13.48 -84.04
N HIS A 871 -57.31 -14.79 -84.15
CA HIS A 871 -57.73 -15.64 -83.03
C HIS A 871 -56.57 -15.83 -82.04
N ASP A 872 -55.36 -16.05 -82.54
CA ASP A 872 -54.13 -16.18 -81.78
C ASP A 872 -53.73 -14.87 -81.11
N ILE A 873 -53.93 -13.72 -81.77
CA ILE A 873 -53.81 -12.40 -81.14
C ILE A 873 -54.87 -12.23 -80.04
N GLN A 874 -56.11 -12.69 -80.25
CA GLN A 874 -57.12 -12.66 -79.20
C GLN A 874 -56.84 -13.64 -78.04
N THR A 875 -56.32 -14.84 -78.29
CA THR A 875 -55.94 -15.77 -77.22
C THR A 875 -54.73 -15.22 -76.48
N ARG A 876 -53.70 -14.71 -77.16
CA ARG A 876 -52.58 -14.00 -76.51
C ARG A 876 -53.01 -12.73 -75.77
N GLN A 877 -54.01 -12.00 -76.23
CA GLN A 877 -54.59 -10.88 -75.48
C GLN A 877 -55.36 -11.36 -74.24
N ARG A 878 -56.07 -12.50 -74.30
CA ARG A 878 -56.69 -13.13 -73.11
C ARG A 878 -55.63 -13.67 -72.15
N ASP A 879 -54.61 -14.37 -72.64
CA ASP A 879 -53.47 -14.86 -71.85
C ASP A 879 -52.78 -13.68 -71.15
N LEU A 880 -52.54 -12.57 -71.86
CA LEU A 880 -51.97 -11.36 -71.28
C LEU A 880 -52.91 -10.71 -70.26
N GLN A 881 -54.22 -10.63 -70.52
CA GLN A 881 -55.19 -10.12 -69.55
C GLN A 881 -55.26 -11.02 -68.30
N GLU A 882 -55.22 -12.34 -68.46
CA GLU A 882 -55.25 -13.30 -67.36
C GLU A 882 -53.92 -13.31 -66.58
N LEU A 883 -52.78 -13.19 -67.26
CA LEU A 883 -51.47 -12.99 -66.62
C LEU A 883 -51.40 -11.64 -65.90
N THR A 884 -51.95 -10.57 -66.48
CA THR A 884 -52.00 -9.24 -65.84
C THR A 884 -52.94 -9.26 -64.64
N ALA A 885 -54.07 -9.97 -64.71
CA ALA A 885 -54.98 -10.18 -63.58
C ALA A 885 -54.34 -11.06 -62.49
N LYS A 886 -53.62 -12.13 -62.86
CA LYS A 886 -52.84 -12.95 -61.92
C LYS A 886 -51.75 -12.13 -61.25
N LEU A 887 -51.00 -11.33 -62.01
CA LEU A 887 -49.95 -10.45 -61.50
C LEU A 887 -50.54 -9.37 -60.59
N ALA A 888 -51.63 -8.70 -60.98
CA ALA A 888 -52.35 -7.77 -60.13
C ALA A 888 -52.83 -8.43 -58.82
N SER A 889 -53.40 -9.64 -58.89
CA SER A 889 -53.82 -10.39 -57.69
C SER A 889 -52.65 -10.86 -56.83
N ALA A 890 -51.48 -11.12 -57.43
CA ALA A 890 -50.25 -11.49 -56.72
C ALA A 890 -49.64 -10.25 -56.03
N THR A 891 -49.63 -9.10 -56.70
CA THR A 891 -49.22 -7.81 -56.13
C THR A 891 -50.18 -7.36 -55.02
N GLU A 892 -51.49 -7.58 -55.18
CA GLU A 892 -52.48 -7.30 -54.13
C GLU A 892 -52.30 -8.23 -52.93
N ARG A 893 -52.09 -9.54 -53.15
CA ARG A 893 -51.75 -10.50 -52.08
C ARG A 893 -50.45 -10.15 -51.39
N TYR A 894 -49.43 -9.75 -52.15
CA TYR A 894 -48.15 -9.33 -51.60
C TYR A 894 -48.30 -8.04 -50.76
N GLY A 895 -49.04 -7.04 -51.24
CA GLY A 895 -49.38 -5.84 -50.47
C GLY A 895 -50.30 -6.10 -49.27
N ASN A 896 -51.15 -7.13 -49.31
CA ASN A 896 -51.92 -7.61 -48.16
C ASN A 896 -50.98 -8.27 -47.13
N LEU A 897 -50.06 -9.13 -47.57
CA LEU A 897 -49.05 -9.77 -46.72
C LEU A 897 -48.05 -8.76 -46.12
N GLU A 898 -47.66 -7.71 -46.84
CA GLU A 898 -46.85 -6.61 -46.30
C GLU A 898 -47.64 -5.79 -45.27
N ARG A 899 -48.94 -5.55 -45.50
CA ARG A 899 -49.82 -4.90 -44.51
C ARG A 899 -50.07 -5.76 -43.28
N GLU A 900 -50.19 -7.08 -43.44
CA GLU A 900 -50.28 -8.05 -42.34
C GLU A 900 -48.96 -8.16 -41.59
N ALA A 901 -47.82 -8.19 -42.27
CA ALA A 901 -46.49 -8.18 -41.66
C ALA A 901 -46.22 -6.86 -40.91
N ALA A 902 -46.58 -5.72 -41.47
CA ALA A 902 -46.49 -4.42 -40.79
C ALA A 902 -47.42 -4.34 -39.58
N ARG A 903 -48.64 -4.86 -39.68
CA ARG A 903 -49.59 -4.97 -38.56
C ARG A 903 -49.04 -5.89 -37.46
N LEU A 904 -48.56 -7.08 -37.81
CA LEU A 904 -47.97 -8.02 -36.87
C LEU A 904 -46.70 -7.45 -36.24
N GLN A 905 -45.88 -6.71 -36.98
CA GLN A 905 -44.73 -6.01 -36.43
C GLN A 905 -45.16 -4.92 -35.44
N ALA A 906 -46.22 -4.17 -35.72
CA ALA A 906 -46.79 -3.19 -34.79
C ALA A 906 -47.40 -3.86 -33.54
N GLU A 907 -48.10 -4.99 -33.70
CA GLU A 907 -48.64 -5.79 -32.58
C GLU A 907 -47.50 -6.41 -31.74
N ILE A 908 -46.46 -6.98 -32.34
CA ILE A 908 -45.26 -7.49 -31.68
C ILE A 908 -44.54 -6.34 -30.94
N ASN A 909 -44.34 -5.20 -31.59
CA ASN A 909 -43.75 -4.02 -30.97
C ASN A 909 -44.61 -3.55 -29.79
N GLY A 910 -45.94 -3.56 -29.90
CA GLY A 910 -46.87 -3.23 -28.83
C GLY A 910 -46.85 -4.23 -27.66
N LEU A 911 -46.73 -5.53 -27.94
CA LEU A 911 -46.60 -6.58 -26.93
C LEU A 911 -45.23 -6.55 -26.24
N LEU A 912 -44.15 -6.24 -26.96
CA LEU A 912 -42.82 -5.99 -26.39
C LEU A 912 -42.85 -4.78 -25.47
N TYR A 913 -43.53 -3.70 -25.86
CA TYR A 913 -43.77 -2.56 -24.98
C TYR A 913 -44.56 -2.93 -23.73
N GLN A 914 -45.68 -3.66 -23.86
CA GLN A 914 -46.45 -4.11 -22.70
C GLN A 914 -45.65 -5.05 -21.79
N LYS A 915 -44.80 -5.92 -22.35
CA LYS A 915 -43.88 -6.78 -21.60
C LYS A 915 -42.85 -5.95 -20.83
N GLN A 916 -42.23 -4.97 -21.48
CA GLN A 916 -41.27 -4.07 -20.83
C GLN A 916 -41.95 -3.24 -19.73
N ARG A 917 -43.08 -2.59 -20.02
CA ARG A 917 -43.90 -1.86 -19.05
C ARG A 917 -44.31 -2.73 -17.85
N ARG A 918 -44.77 -3.97 -18.08
CA ARG A 918 -45.08 -4.93 -17.01
C ARG A 918 -43.84 -5.32 -16.20
N SER A 919 -42.69 -5.51 -16.85
CA SER A 919 -41.41 -5.81 -16.17
C SER A 919 -40.92 -4.65 -15.31
N GLU A 920 -41.05 -3.41 -15.80
CA GLU A 920 -40.67 -2.19 -15.07
C GLU A 920 -41.64 -1.92 -13.91
N MET A 921 -42.94 -2.10 -14.11
CA MET A 921 -43.95 -2.04 -13.04
C MET A 921 -43.77 -3.15 -12.00
N GLN A 922 -43.39 -4.37 -12.41
CA GLN A 922 -43.08 -5.45 -11.48
C GLN A 922 -41.79 -5.12 -10.70
N ALA A 923 -40.73 -4.65 -11.37
CA ALA A 923 -39.52 -4.20 -10.67
C ALA A 923 -39.78 -3.02 -9.73
N ALA A 924 -40.70 -2.10 -10.07
CA ALA A 924 -41.15 -1.04 -9.17
C ALA A 924 -41.92 -1.61 -7.96
N ARG A 925 -42.82 -2.58 -8.18
CA ARG A 925 -43.52 -3.30 -7.10
C ARG A 925 -42.56 -4.05 -6.20
N ASP A 926 -41.60 -4.79 -6.76
CA ASP A 926 -40.58 -5.53 -6.03
C ASP A 926 -39.67 -4.57 -5.24
N ARG A 927 -39.30 -3.41 -5.80
CA ARG A 927 -38.61 -2.34 -5.05
C ARG A 927 -39.46 -1.79 -3.91
N THR A 928 -40.77 -1.58 -4.08
CA THR A 928 -41.66 -1.15 -2.98
C THR A 928 -41.83 -2.25 -1.93
N ALA A 929 -41.99 -3.51 -2.34
CA ALA A 929 -42.05 -4.65 -1.42
C ALA A 929 -40.74 -4.82 -0.65
N THR A 930 -39.59 -4.62 -1.30
CA THR A 930 -38.28 -4.60 -0.64
C THR A 930 -38.21 -3.45 0.37
N ARG A 931 -38.66 -2.23 0.03
CA ARG A 931 -38.74 -1.11 0.98
C ARG A 931 -39.66 -1.41 2.17
N TYR A 932 -40.80 -2.08 1.97
CA TYR A 932 -41.68 -2.48 3.07
C TYR A 932 -41.05 -3.59 3.93
N LEU A 933 -40.40 -4.58 3.33
CA LEU A 933 -39.64 -5.62 4.04
C LEU A 933 -38.44 -5.04 4.80
N ASP A 934 -37.77 -4.03 4.26
CA ASP A 934 -36.70 -3.30 4.94
C ASP A 934 -37.24 -2.44 6.09
N LEU A 935 -38.48 -1.96 6.00
CA LEU A 935 -39.19 -1.30 7.10
C LEU A 935 -39.54 -2.31 8.21
N GLU A 936 -40.09 -3.48 7.85
CA GLU A 936 -40.40 -4.59 8.78
C GLU A 936 -39.14 -5.15 9.45
N ARG A 937 -38.01 -5.19 8.73
CA ARG A 937 -36.69 -5.60 9.24
C ARG A 937 -35.97 -4.48 10.01
N GLY A 938 -36.53 -3.27 10.10
CA GLY A 938 -35.94 -2.13 10.79
C GLY A 938 -34.69 -1.52 10.14
N ILE A 939 -34.44 -1.84 8.86
CA ILE A 939 -33.29 -1.36 8.07
C ILE A 939 -33.62 0.01 7.47
N ALA A 940 -34.87 0.24 7.05
CA ALA A 940 -35.35 1.52 6.56
C ALA A 940 -36.04 2.32 7.68
N ARG A 941 -35.70 3.62 7.80
CA ARG A 941 -36.30 4.52 8.80
C ARG A 941 -37.76 4.81 8.47
N VAL A 942 -38.64 4.68 9.46
CA VAL A 942 -40.04 5.09 9.37
C VAL A 942 -40.12 6.62 9.22
N VAL A 943 -40.76 7.09 8.16
CA VAL A 943 -41.04 8.51 7.90
C VAL A 943 -42.14 8.98 8.86
N THR A 944 -41.91 10.10 9.54
CA THR A 944 -42.88 10.71 10.47
C THR A 944 -43.47 11.99 9.88
N ASP A 945 -44.57 12.51 10.46
CA ASP A 945 -45.19 13.77 9.98
C ASP A 945 -44.22 14.97 9.96
N ALA A 946 -43.16 14.95 10.79
CA ALA A 946 -42.10 15.95 10.77
C ALA A 946 -41.24 15.92 9.49
N ASP A 947 -41.13 14.74 8.85
CA ASP A 947 -40.35 14.52 7.63
C ASP A 947 -41.18 14.83 6.35
N ALA A 948 -42.48 15.11 6.47
CA ALA A 948 -43.41 15.31 5.34
C ALA A 948 -42.97 16.44 4.39
N GLY A 949 -42.41 17.53 4.92
CA GLY A 949 -41.87 18.63 4.11
C GLY A 949 -40.63 18.25 3.31
N ALA A 950 -39.78 17.37 3.84
CA ALA A 950 -38.61 16.86 3.12
C ALA A 950 -39.02 15.89 2.00
N VAL A 951 -39.98 15.00 2.28
CA VAL A 951 -40.53 14.07 1.27
C VAL A 951 -41.26 14.83 0.16
N GLN A 952 -42.00 15.91 0.47
CA GLN A 952 -42.58 16.80 -0.54
C GLN A 952 -41.50 17.51 -1.38
N GLY A 953 -40.38 17.93 -0.77
CA GLY A 953 -39.24 18.50 -1.48
C GLY A 953 -38.55 17.49 -2.42
N GLU A 954 -38.32 16.26 -1.97
CA GLU A 954 -37.78 15.19 -2.82
C GLU A 954 -38.73 14.79 -3.95
N PHE A 955 -40.03 14.72 -3.68
CA PHE A 955 -41.06 14.49 -4.70
C PHE A 955 -41.11 15.63 -5.73
N ALA A 956 -41.00 16.89 -5.30
CA ALA A 956 -40.93 18.04 -6.19
C ALA A 956 -39.65 17.99 -7.06
N ASN A 957 -38.49 17.69 -6.48
CA ASN A 957 -37.23 17.54 -7.20
C ASN A 957 -37.28 16.38 -8.22
N ALA A 958 -37.85 15.23 -7.84
CA ALA A 958 -38.03 14.09 -8.75
C ALA A 958 -39.02 14.43 -9.88
N SER A 959 -40.12 15.13 -9.58
CA SER A 959 -41.06 15.62 -10.59
C SER A 959 -40.42 16.64 -11.53
N GLU A 960 -39.56 17.54 -11.04
CA GLU A 960 -38.83 18.50 -11.87
C GLU A 960 -37.80 17.80 -12.78
N GLN A 961 -37.07 16.81 -12.27
CA GLN A 961 -36.17 15.97 -13.08
C GLN A 961 -36.94 15.21 -14.16
N ASN A 962 -38.10 14.63 -13.84
CA ASN A 962 -38.90 13.89 -14.81
C ASN A 962 -39.53 14.84 -15.86
N ASN A 963 -39.88 16.08 -15.48
CA ASN A 963 -40.29 17.12 -16.44
C ASN A 963 -39.12 17.61 -17.33
N LYS A 964 -37.87 17.61 -16.84
CA LYS A 964 -36.67 17.84 -17.68
C LYS A 964 -36.41 16.68 -18.65
N ILE A 965 -36.66 15.43 -18.23
CA ILE A 965 -36.60 14.26 -19.13
C ILE A 965 -37.68 14.37 -20.21
N ARG A 966 -38.92 14.72 -19.86
CA ARG A 966 -40.00 15.00 -20.83
C ARG A 966 -39.64 16.11 -21.83
N SER A 967 -39.04 17.22 -21.39
CA SER A 967 -38.66 18.30 -22.32
C SER A 967 -37.53 17.88 -23.27
N VAL A 968 -36.58 17.06 -22.82
CA VAL A 968 -35.55 16.44 -23.69
C VAL A 968 -36.17 15.46 -24.68
N ILE A 969 -37.10 14.59 -24.25
CA ILE A 969 -37.80 13.65 -25.15
C ILE A 969 -38.61 14.42 -26.20
N THR A 970 -39.37 15.44 -25.79
CA THR A 970 -40.13 16.30 -26.72
C THR A 970 -39.22 17.05 -27.70
N GLY A 971 -38.05 17.51 -27.23
CA GLY A 971 -37.03 18.11 -28.07
C GLY A 971 -36.48 17.14 -29.12
N LEU A 972 -36.15 15.91 -28.72
CA LEU A 972 -35.68 14.86 -29.64
C LEU A 972 -36.76 14.42 -30.63
N MET A 973 -38.02 14.32 -30.19
CA MET A 973 -39.18 14.06 -31.06
C MET A 973 -39.31 15.13 -32.14
N SER A 974 -39.14 16.42 -31.79
CA SER A 974 -39.19 17.53 -32.75
C SER A 974 -37.99 17.63 -33.71
N GLN A 975 -36.89 16.93 -33.43
CA GLN A 975 -35.67 16.94 -34.23
C GLN A 975 -35.54 15.71 -35.15
N PHE A 976 -36.22 14.61 -34.83
CA PHE A 976 -36.04 13.32 -35.50
C PHE A 976 -37.38 12.59 -35.72
N ASP A 977 -38.12 12.99 -36.76
CA ASP A 977 -39.45 12.42 -37.10
C ASP A 977 -39.48 10.88 -37.18
N TYR A 978 -38.38 10.25 -37.63
CA TYR A 978 -38.28 8.80 -37.75
C TYR A 978 -38.12 8.07 -36.40
N LEU A 979 -37.89 8.80 -35.30
CA LEU A 979 -37.82 8.27 -33.93
C LEU A 979 -39.10 8.54 -33.12
N MET A 980 -40.15 9.09 -33.74
CA MET A 980 -41.40 9.43 -33.05
C MET A 980 -42.05 8.24 -32.31
N GLU A 981 -42.20 7.07 -32.95
CA GLU A 981 -42.83 5.91 -32.30
C GLU A 981 -41.98 5.34 -31.13
N PRO A 982 -40.64 5.15 -31.25
CA PRO A 982 -39.80 4.82 -30.10
C PRO A 982 -39.80 5.86 -28.97
N LEU A 983 -39.78 7.16 -29.28
CA LEU A 983 -39.71 8.22 -28.28
C LEU A 983 -41.04 8.46 -27.57
N GLU A 984 -42.18 8.38 -28.27
CA GLU A 984 -43.52 8.43 -27.66
C GLU A 984 -43.71 7.26 -26.68
N ARG A 985 -43.17 6.09 -27.01
CA ARG A 985 -43.19 4.90 -26.14
C ARG A 985 -42.39 5.09 -24.85
N ILE A 986 -41.22 5.73 -24.93
CA ILE A 986 -40.39 6.07 -23.77
C ILE A 986 -41.07 7.17 -22.94
N MET A 987 -41.71 8.15 -23.57
CA MET A 987 -42.51 9.18 -22.90
C MET A 987 -43.63 8.56 -22.04
N ARG A 988 -44.35 7.57 -22.57
CA ARG A 988 -45.41 6.86 -21.81
C ARG A 988 -44.86 6.07 -20.60
N LEU A 989 -43.63 5.55 -20.63
CA LEU A 989 -42.99 4.93 -19.45
C LEU A 989 -42.61 5.98 -18.39
N ALA A 990 -42.15 7.16 -18.83
CA ALA A 990 -41.89 8.28 -17.94
C ALA A 990 -43.18 8.79 -17.26
N ASP A 991 -44.31 8.75 -17.96
CA ASP A 991 -45.64 9.08 -17.41
C ASP A 991 -46.12 8.06 -16.36
N ASP A 992 -45.94 6.76 -16.61
CA ASP A 992 -46.27 5.70 -15.65
C ASP A 992 -45.47 5.84 -14.34
N ALA A 993 -44.21 6.28 -14.42
CA ALA A 993 -43.34 6.47 -13.26
C ALA A 993 -43.78 7.62 -12.33
N ILE A 994 -44.71 8.49 -12.76
CA ILE A 994 -45.22 9.62 -11.96
C ILE A 994 -46.54 9.28 -11.25
N GLN A 995 -47.25 8.20 -11.61
CA GLN A 995 -48.46 7.80 -10.86
C GLN A 995 -48.08 7.06 -9.56
N PRO A 996 -48.26 7.65 -8.37
CA PRO A 996 -48.23 6.87 -7.14
C PRO A 996 -49.45 5.95 -7.10
N VAL A 997 -49.23 4.78 -6.50
CA VAL A 997 -50.19 3.70 -6.25
C VAL A 997 -51.56 4.19 -5.76
N ILE A 998 -52.51 4.39 -6.68
CA ILE A 998 -53.96 4.51 -6.41
C ILE A 998 -54.76 3.76 -7.50
N THR A 999 -54.51 2.45 -7.64
CA THR A 999 -55.40 1.48 -8.32
C THR A 999 -54.97 0.05 -8.00
N GLY A 1000 -54.77 -0.24 -6.71
CA GLY A 1000 -54.82 -1.60 -6.20
C GLY A 1000 -56.07 -1.73 -5.34
N VAL A 1001 -57.17 -2.27 -5.89
CA VAL A 1001 -58.31 -2.92 -5.20
C VAL A 1001 -59.50 -3.23 -6.14
N ALA A 1002 -59.66 -2.54 -7.28
CA ALA A 1002 -60.77 -2.77 -8.21
C ALA A 1002 -60.29 -3.40 -9.54
N ASP A 1003 -60.42 -4.72 -9.65
CA ASP A 1003 -60.75 -5.52 -10.86
C ASP A 1003 -60.40 -7.00 -10.62
N PHE A 1004 -61.19 -7.65 -9.77
CA PHE A 1004 -61.20 -9.11 -9.62
C PHE A 1004 -62.62 -9.60 -9.34
N ALA A 1005 -63.55 -9.27 -10.24
CA ALA A 1005 -64.95 -9.69 -10.17
C ALA A 1005 -65.58 -9.74 -11.57
N LEU A 1006 -66.20 -10.88 -11.90
CA LEU A 1006 -67.05 -11.14 -13.09
C LEU A 1006 -66.28 -11.15 -14.44
N GLY A 1007 -66.56 -12.02 -15.41
CA GLY A 1007 -67.51 -13.14 -15.47
C GLY A 1007 -67.88 -13.44 -16.93
N ASP A 1008 -67.96 -14.73 -17.28
CA ASP A 1008 -68.65 -15.36 -18.43
C ASP A 1008 -68.73 -14.62 -19.79
N ASP A 1009 -67.89 -15.03 -20.75
CA ASP A 1009 -68.28 -15.70 -22.02
C ASP A 1009 -67.04 -16.24 -22.79
#